data_AF-A0A937PX56-F1
#
_entry.id   AF-A0A937PX56-F1
#
_cell.length_a   1.000
_cell.length_b   1.000
_cell.length_c   1.000
_cell.angle_alpha   90.00
_cell.angle_beta   90.00
_cell.angle_gamma   90.00
#
_symmetry.space_group_name_H-M   'P 1'
#
loop_
_entity.id
_entity.type
_entity.pdbx_description
1 polymer ?
#
loop_
_entity_poly.entity_id
_entity_poly.type
_entity_poly.pdbx_seq_one_letter_code
_entity_poly.pdbx_strand_id
1 'polypeptide(L)'
;MAEVEAEGEAQGEAEGLQGRLISLAAARALGDLEAAWMGAVEEDVLDADTACAVLHALADQEAPKALESLLWVTLETWGESGRGDQARAVVRRLAGRLPSGEVLREAVAGAYRRACPDAAGLDTLLAMTLGRDDLPMGAAVERLETFLDLAPGTFVVDPRRRHPGCVVGVDAERRVLKVSFGESERGYDADSVVHLEPGDEDDFRALLAFAPQRLREMAEAAPAHLARIVLRAHGPRLKFREFKAALDPVIPSKDWTKWWAGARDPVKRSPHIEMSDSAQPALALRAQPVAFEREREHAFLEAQGEDRLTLVLAYLDETGHDAEAEAALLADFAEALAETLAGGGPANDRLGALAVLAEMHRRHPDTVAEPSVALADVAPPDRLPATVAALAEASVVGCVLALVRRVLPEAWPEIFTSSLAASRLPEACEQMAAALAEAGRSDRLREAAEAILHRPDDAPAAAFWLWSAVAAGRYADALAGIDPVVLTIRFLLSADHLGRDARDDRSLRAVVAAIRSALDPRANPALNRVLEAADDAQARDIRAAVDRNAVLTDALRSRLMDLVRRTHPEHFAARTVEPWEQDDVIYTSERALRKQEEVYGELVTTKMMANAQAIGDAAAHGDLSENAEFTAALEEQQRLSERAERLQADIAQARIISPSMAAGATVTVGSKVRARDAETGAEEMFTFLGPWDTDIERRIFYYRAPLALAFMSKAVGETAVFGEGEKRRAWEIIEIACGL
;
A
#
# COMPACT_ATOMS: atom_id res chain seq x y z
N MET A 1 -34.99 5.41 -60.99
CA MET A 1 -34.76 6.19 -62.23
C MET A 1 -35.87 7.21 -62.43
N ALA A 2 -37.16 6.84 -62.37
CA ALA A 2 -38.25 7.83 -62.41
C ALA A 2 -38.28 8.82 -61.23
N GLU A 3 -37.89 8.41 -60.02
CA GLU A 3 -37.70 9.33 -58.88
C GLU A 3 -36.50 10.25 -59.05
N VAL A 4 -35.43 9.78 -59.70
CA VAL A 4 -34.18 10.54 -59.91
C VAL A 4 -34.33 11.56 -61.06
N GLU A 5 -35.17 11.27 -62.06
CA GLU A 5 -35.52 12.22 -63.12
C GLU A 5 -36.51 13.30 -62.62
N ALA A 6 -37.46 12.94 -61.73
CA ALA A 6 -38.37 13.91 -61.11
C ALA A 6 -37.66 14.86 -60.12
N GLU A 7 -36.68 14.35 -59.36
CA GLU A 7 -35.83 15.19 -58.49
C GLU A 7 -34.95 16.15 -59.31
N GLY A 8 -34.49 15.75 -60.49
CA GLY A 8 -33.67 16.57 -61.38
C GLY A 8 -34.41 17.70 -62.11
N GLU A 9 -35.68 17.51 -62.48
CA GLU A 9 -36.54 18.58 -63.02
C GLU A 9 -37.00 19.57 -61.94
N ALA A 10 -37.35 19.08 -60.74
CA ALA A 10 -37.72 19.92 -59.60
C ALA A 10 -36.56 20.80 -59.11
N GLN A 11 -35.31 20.31 -59.14
CA GLN A 11 -34.12 21.10 -58.81
C GLN A 11 -33.86 22.25 -59.80
N GLY A 12 -34.11 22.04 -61.10
CA GLY A 12 -33.93 23.08 -62.12
C GLY A 12 -34.96 24.21 -62.06
N GLU A 13 -36.21 23.91 -61.69
CA GLU A 13 -37.26 24.92 -61.46
C GLU A 13 -37.05 25.68 -60.13
N ALA A 14 -36.58 24.99 -59.07
CA ALA A 14 -36.28 25.59 -57.78
C ALA A 14 -35.14 26.62 -57.85
N GLU A 15 -34.04 26.34 -58.57
CA GLU A 15 -32.95 27.32 -58.79
C GLU A 15 -33.43 28.56 -59.57
N GLY A 16 -34.35 28.38 -60.52
CA GLY A 16 -34.97 29.48 -61.29
C GLY A 16 -35.91 30.35 -60.46
N LEU A 17 -36.71 29.74 -59.58
CA LEU A 17 -37.62 30.43 -58.65
C LEU A 17 -36.83 31.19 -57.59
N GLN A 18 -35.83 30.56 -56.97
CA GLN A 18 -34.96 31.18 -55.97
C GLN A 18 -34.23 32.40 -56.53
N GLY A 19 -33.61 32.27 -57.71
CA GLY A 19 -32.94 33.38 -58.37
C GLY A 19 -33.88 34.54 -58.70
N ARG A 20 -35.11 34.25 -59.12
CA ARG A 20 -36.15 35.25 -59.40
C ARG A 20 -36.60 35.98 -58.14
N LEU A 21 -36.92 35.28 -57.06
CA LEU A 21 -37.38 35.89 -55.80
C LEU A 21 -36.27 36.74 -55.15
N ILE A 22 -35.02 36.26 -55.14
CA ILE A 22 -33.88 37.03 -54.62
C ILE A 22 -33.63 38.28 -55.47
N SER A 23 -33.73 38.18 -56.80
CA SER A 23 -33.58 39.33 -57.69
C SER A 23 -34.68 40.39 -57.47
N LEU A 24 -35.94 39.97 -57.31
CA LEU A 24 -37.06 40.87 -57.01
C LEU A 24 -36.92 41.55 -55.65
N ALA A 25 -36.45 40.81 -54.64
CA ALA A 25 -36.12 41.36 -53.33
C ALA A 25 -34.99 42.39 -53.41
N ALA A 26 -33.90 42.09 -54.12
CA ALA A 26 -32.78 43.02 -54.32
C ALA A 26 -33.17 44.29 -55.10
N ALA A 27 -34.13 44.18 -56.03
CA ALA A 27 -34.62 45.29 -56.84
C ALA A 27 -35.68 46.17 -56.14
N ARG A 28 -36.08 45.86 -54.89
CA ARG A 28 -37.16 46.54 -54.13
C ARG A 28 -38.52 46.51 -54.84
N ALA A 29 -38.76 45.55 -55.72
CA ALA A 29 -40.03 45.37 -56.42
C ALA A 29 -41.04 44.61 -55.52
N LEU A 30 -41.46 45.22 -54.41
CA LEU A 30 -42.20 44.55 -53.34
C LEU A 30 -43.53 43.93 -53.80
N GLY A 31 -44.29 44.60 -54.69
CA GLY A 31 -45.57 44.06 -55.18
C GLY A 31 -45.40 42.82 -56.08
N ASP A 32 -44.38 42.82 -56.95
CA ASP A 32 -44.07 41.67 -57.81
C ASP A 32 -43.47 40.51 -57.00
N LEU A 33 -42.70 40.84 -55.95
CA LEU A 33 -42.18 39.88 -54.99
C LEU A 33 -43.31 39.21 -54.20
N GLU A 34 -44.26 39.99 -53.66
CA GLU A 34 -45.41 39.46 -52.92
C GLU A 34 -46.25 38.51 -53.78
N ALA A 35 -46.53 38.88 -55.04
CA ALA A 35 -47.28 38.02 -55.96
C ALA A 35 -46.55 36.71 -56.29
N ALA A 36 -45.24 36.78 -56.59
CA ALA A 36 -44.43 35.60 -56.87
C ALA A 36 -44.23 34.71 -55.63
N TRP A 37 -44.14 35.33 -54.45
CA TRP A 37 -44.00 34.63 -53.17
C TRP A 37 -45.29 33.89 -52.79
N MET A 38 -46.45 34.52 -52.92
CA MET A 38 -47.75 33.88 -52.63
C MET A 38 -47.97 32.65 -53.53
N GLY A 39 -47.70 32.78 -54.84
CA GLY A 39 -47.78 31.63 -55.76
C GLY A 39 -46.84 30.49 -55.36
N ALA A 40 -45.60 30.81 -54.97
CA ALA A 40 -44.63 29.82 -54.53
C ALA A 40 -45.01 29.13 -53.21
N VAL A 41 -45.68 29.83 -52.30
CA VAL A 41 -46.17 29.29 -51.02
C VAL A 41 -47.43 28.43 -51.23
N GLU A 42 -48.36 28.86 -52.09
CA GLU A 42 -49.60 28.12 -52.41
C GLU A 42 -49.34 26.85 -53.22
N GLU A 43 -48.37 26.88 -54.15
CA GLU A 43 -47.96 25.72 -54.95
C GLU A 43 -47.03 24.76 -54.19
N ASP A 44 -46.73 25.05 -52.92
CA ASP A 44 -45.84 24.28 -52.02
C ASP A 44 -44.39 24.13 -52.51
N VAL A 45 -43.97 24.94 -53.50
CA VAL A 45 -42.64 24.91 -54.13
C VAL A 45 -41.58 25.75 -53.41
N LEU A 46 -41.96 26.56 -52.42
CA LEU A 46 -41.02 27.36 -51.62
C LEU A 46 -40.35 26.51 -50.55
N ASP A 47 -39.02 26.32 -50.60
CA ASP A 47 -38.23 25.65 -49.56
C ASP A 47 -37.70 26.62 -48.46
N ALA A 48 -37.16 26.07 -47.36
CA ALA A 48 -36.64 26.84 -46.22
C ALA A 48 -35.39 27.66 -46.53
N ASP A 49 -34.51 27.20 -47.42
CA ASP A 49 -33.27 27.89 -47.77
C ASP A 49 -33.57 29.10 -48.67
N THR A 50 -34.44 28.91 -49.67
CA THR A 50 -34.97 29.95 -50.54
C THR A 50 -35.75 30.99 -49.74
N ALA A 51 -36.63 30.54 -48.84
CA ALA A 51 -37.38 31.45 -47.98
C ALA A 51 -36.46 32.30 -47.09
N CYS A 52 -35.48 31.67 -46.43
CA CYS A 52 -34.49 32.39 -45.63
C CYS A 52 -33.72 33.43 -46.45
N ALA A 53 -33.21 33.08 -47.63
CA ALA A 53 -32.39 33.97 -48.43
C ALA A 53 -33.12 35.27 -48.80
N VAL A 54 -34.38 35.15 -49.22
CA VAL A 54 -35.23 36.29 -49.59
C VAL A 54 -35.60 37.14 -48.36
N LEU A 55 -36.00 36.50 -47.25
CA LEU A 55 -36.36 37.20 -46.02
C LEU A 55 -35.15 37.91 -45.39
N HIS A 56 -33.94 37.33 -45.46
CA HIS A 56 -32.70 38.01 -45.07
C HIS A 56 -32.44 39.25 -45.92
N ALA A 57 -32.62 39.14 -47.25
CA ALA A 57 -32.44 40.27 -48.16
C ALA A 57 -33.43 41.41 -47.89
N LEU A 58 -34.68 41.10 -47.49
CA LEU A 58 -35.67 42.10 -47.07
C LEU A 58 -35.33 42.73 -45.72
N ALA A 59 -34.80 41.93 -44.79
CA ALA A 59 -34.33 42.43 -43.51
C ALA A 59 -33.13 43.40 -43.66
N ASP A 60 -32.16 43.08 -44.53
CA ASP A 60 -31.00 43.94 -44.81
C ASP A 60 -31.38 45.27 -45.49
N GLN A 61 -32.56 45.33 -46.12
CA GLN A 61 -33.07 46.53 -46.77
C GLN A 61 -33.95 47.39 -45.85
N GLU A 62 -34.07 47.05 -44.57
CA GLU A 62 -34.91 47.73 -43.57
C GLU A 62 -36.38 47.84 -44.03
N ALA A 63 -36.94 46.78 -44.62
CA ALA A 63 -38.33 46.71 -45.07
C ALA A 63 -39.19 45.86 -44.11
N PRO A 64 -39.43 46.29 -42.85
CA PRO A 64 -40.01 45.44 -41.80
C PRO A 64 -41.45 45.00 -42.09
N LYS A 65 -42.24 45.83 -42.78
CA LYS A 65 -43.65 45.49 -43.09
C LYS A 65 -43.77 44.38 -44.14
N ALA A 66 -42.91 44.40 -45.16
CA ALA A 66 -42.88 43.38 -46.20
C ALA A 66 -42.32 42.06 -45.63
N LEU A 67 -41.25 42.16 -44.83
CA LEU A 67 -40.70 41.03 -44.09
C LEU A 67 -41.74 40.37 -43.18
N GLU A 68 -42.46 41.17 -42.38
CA GLU A 68 -43.50 40.69 -41.47
C GLU A 68 -44.66 40.02 -42.22
N SER A 69 -45.13 40.62 -43.31
CA SER A 69 -46.25 40.10 -44.09
C SER A 69 -45.91 38.78 -44.79
N LEU A 70 -44.75 38.71 -45.47
CA LEU A 70 -44.32 37.50 -46.18
C LEU A 70 -43.99 36.37 -45.21
N LEU A 71 -43.33 36.68 -44.09
CA LEU A 71 -43.04 35.67 -43.07
C LEU A 71 -44.33 35.14 -42.43
N TRP A 72 -45.29 36.02 -42.09
CA TRP A 72 -46.57 35.59 -41.54
C TRP A 72 -47.32 34.63 -42.46
N VAL A 73 -47.48 34.97 -43.76
CA VAL A 73 -48.14 34.09 -44.74
C VAL A 73 -47.42 32.75 -44.87
N THR A 74 -46.08 32.76 -44.84
CA THR A 74 -45.28 31.52 -44.94
C THR A 74 -45.49 30.63 -43.72
N LEU A 75 -45.44 31.19 -42.51
CA LEU A 75 -45.60 30.43 -41.26
C LEU A 75 -47.01 29.85 -41.08
N GLU A 76 -48.06 30.57 -41.50
CA GLU A 76 -49.43 30.06 -41.46
C GLU A 76 -49.64 28.94 -42.48
N THR A 77 -49.25 29.17 -43.74
CA THR A 77 -49.46 28.19 -44.82
C THR A 77 -48.66 26.91 -44.57
N TRP A 78 -47.38 27.01 -44.21
CA TRP A 78 -46.57 25.84 -43.84
C TRP A 78 -47.09 25.16 -42.57
N GLY A 79 -47.71 25.93 -41.68
CA GLY A 79 -48.40 25.41 -40.52
C GLY A 79 -49.59 24.51 -40.86
N GLU A 80 -50.40 24.89 -41.84
CA GLU A 80 -51.53 24.10 -42.33
C GLU A 80 -51.07 22.85 -43.12
N SER A 81 -49.97 22.97 -43.86
CA SER A 81 -49.39 21.88 -44.67
C SER A 81 -48.48 20.91 -43.90
N GLY A 82 -48.35 21.06 -42.57
CA GLY A 82 -47.53 20.16 -41.73
C GLY A 82 -46.01 20.35 -41.85
N ARG A 83 -45.53 21.44 -42.45
CA ARG A 83 -44.11 21.79 -42.63
C ARG A 83 -43.55 22.57 -41.44
N GLY A 84 -43.89 22.15 -40.22
CA GLY A 84 -43.53 22.83 -38.96
C GLY A 84 -42.02 22.96 -38.75
N ASP A 85 -41.24 21.93 -39.06
CA ASP A 85 -39.78 21.93 -38.89
C ASP A 85 -39.08 22.97 -39.77
N GLN A 86 -39.57 23.14 -41.00
CA GLN A 86 -39.06 24.14 -41.93
C GLN A 86 -39.43 25.56 -41.49
N ALA A 87 -40.65 25.74 -40.97
CA ALA A 87 -41.08 27.00 -40.37
C ALA A 87 -40.18 27.38 -39.17
N ARG A 88 -39.90 26.44 -38.25
CA ARG A 88 -38.95 26.63 -37.14
C ARG A 88 -37.54 26.96 -37.64
N ALA A 89 -37.05 26.25 -38.66
CA ALA A 89 -35.73 26.48 -39.23
C ALA A 89 -35.58 27.90 -39.80
N VAL A 90 -36.60 28.40 -40.50
CA VAL A 90 -36.62 29.78 -41.04
C VAL A 90 -36.62 30.81 -39.92
N VAL A 91 -37.46 30.63 -38.91
CA VAL A 91 -37.53 31.54 -37.74
C VAL A 91 -36.20 31.58 -37.00
N ARG A 92 -35.58 30.42 -36.74
CA ARG A 92 -34.29 30.34 -36.04
C ARG A 92 -33.17 31.06 -36.78
N ARG A 93 -33.10 30.92 -38.10
CA ARG A 93 -32.09 31.60 -38.93
C ARG A 93 -32.31 33.12 -39.00
N LEU A 94 -33.57 33.57 -38.92
CA LEU A 94 -33.92 34.98 -38.94
C LEU A 94 -33.95 35.66 -37.57
N ALA A 95 -33.77 34.93 -36.46
CA ALA A 95 -34.03 35.39 -35.08
C ALA A 95 -33.55 36.84 -34.81
N GLY A 96 -32.28 37.17 -35.08
CA GLY A 96 -31.72 38.50 -34.81
C GLY A 96 -32.26 39.66 -35.67
N ARG A 97 -33.12 39.38 -36.66
CA ARG A 97 -33.65 40.35 -37.63
C ARG A 97 -35.18 40.39 -37.69
N LEU A 98 -35.87 39.63 -36.83
CA LEU A 98 -37.32 39.54 -36.84
C LEU A 98 -38.00 40.83 -36.32
N PRO A 99 -39.04 41.33 -37.02
CA PRO A 99 -39.94 42.35 -36.49
C PRO A 99 -40.63 41.89 -35.20
N SER A 100 -40.96 42.82 -34.30
CA SER A 100 -41.53 42.48 -32.97
C SER A 100 -43.06 42.65 -32.89
N GLY A 101 -43.77 42.61 -34.01
CA GLY A 101 -45.22 42.76 -34.08
C GLY A 101 -45.99 41.61 -33.41
N GLU A 102 -47.14 41.93 -32.81
CA GLU A 102 -47.99 41.00 -32.05
C GLU A 102 -48.51 39.84 -32.92
N VAL A 103 -48.96 40.16 -34.14
CA VAL A 103 -49.47 39.16 -35.10
C VAL A 103 -48.39 38.16 -35.49
N LEU A 104 -47.16 38.64 -35.70
CA LEU A 104 -46.03 37.78 -36.04
C LEU A 104 -45.59 36.91 -34.85
N ARG A 105 -45.71 37.39 -33.61
CA ARG A 105 -45.38 36.61 -32.41
C ARG A 105 -46.27 35.37 -32.29
N GLU A 106 -47.57 35.53 -32.52
CA GLU A 106 -48.49 34.40 -32.46
C GLU A 106 -48.25 33.41 -33.61
N ALA A 107 -47.96 33.89 -34.82
CA ALA A 107 -47.61 33.01 -35.94
C ALA A 107 -46.32 32.22 -35.70
N VAL A 108 -45.29 32.87 -35.12
CA VAL A 108 -44.06 32.18 -34.69
C VAL A 108 -44.37 31.16 -33.59
N ALA A 109 -45.15 31.52 -32.58
CA ALA A 109 -45.55 30.58 -31.54
C ALA A 109 -46.31 29.37 -32.12
N GLY A 110 -47.21 29.60 -33.07
CA GLY A 110 -47.92 28.55 -33.83
C GLY A 110 -46.98 27.63 -34.61
N ALA A 111 -45.93 28.18 -35.24
CA ALA A 111 -44.91 27.38 -35.91
C ALA A 111 -44.18 26.45 -34.91
N TYR A 112 -43.82 26.94 -33.73
CA TYR A 112 -43.19 26.11 -32.68
C TYR A 112 -44.13 25.04 -32.10
N ARG A 113 -45.43 25.34 -31.92
CA ARG A 113 -46.43 24.35 -31.49
C ARG A 113 -46.52 23.17 -32.47
N ARG A 114 -46.35 23.44 -33.76
CA ARG A 114 -46.41 22.44 -34.83
C ARG A 114 -45.09 21.69 -35.04
N ALA A 115 -43.95 22.36 -34.85
CA ALA A 115 -42.62 21.76 -34.99
C ALA A 115 -42.21 20.89 -33.80
N CYS A 116 -42.64 21.24 -32.58
CA CYS A 116 -42.20 20.59 -31.34
C CYS A 116 -43.38 20.11 -30.48
N PRO A 117 -44.36 19.35 -31.01
CA PRO A 117 -45.59 19.03 -30.28
C PRO A 117 -45.34 18.27 -28.96
N ASP A 118 -44.27 17.50 -28.88
CA ASP A 118 -43.92 16.69 -27.71
C ASP A 118 -43.04 17.43 -26.68
N ALA A 119 -42.71 18.70 -26.91
CA ALA A 119 -41.86 19.47 -25.99
C ALA A 119 -42.57 19.71 -24.64
N ALA A 120 -41.92 19.28 -23.56
CA ALA A 120 -42.47 19.37 -22.21
C ALA A 120 -42.75 20.82 -21.80
N GLY A 121 -44.03 21.14 -21.53
CA GLY A 121 -44.43 22.47 -21.09
C GLY A 121 -44.33 23.56 -22.16
N LEU A 122 -44.37 23.20 -23.45
CA LEU A 122 -44.20 24.12 -24.58
C LEU A 122 -45.03 25.40 -24.46
N ASP A 123 -46.33 25.30 -24.19
CA ASP A 123 -47.20 26.48 -24.08
C ASP A 123 -46.76 27.43 -22.95
N THR A 124 -46.19 26.90 -21.87
CA THR A 124 -45.62 27.72 -20.79
C THR A 124 -44.33 28.39 -21.26
N LEU A 125 -43.46 27.67 -21.97
CA LEU A 125 -42.21 28.23 -22.53
C LEU A 125 -42.50 29.34 -23.55
N LEU A 126 -43.51 29.15 -24.41
CA LEU A 126 -44.00 30.15 -25.36
C LEU A 126 -44.53 31.38 -24.62
N ALA A 127 -45.34 31.20 -23.57
CA ALA A 127 -45.85 32.30 -22.76
C ALA A 127 -44.75 33.06 -21.99
N MET A 128 -43.68 32.37 -21.58
CA MET A 128 -42.52 32.98 -20.91
C MET A 128 -41.62 33.78 -21.86
N THR A 129 -41.65 33.48 -23.15
CA THR A 129 -40.74 34.05 -24.16
C THR A 129 -41.50 34.90 -25.18
N LEU A 130 -42.15 34.29 -26.16
CA LEU A 130 -42.86 34.97 -27.24
C LEU A 130 -44.08 35.74 -26.75
N GLY A 131 -44.71 35.33 -25.65
CA GLY A 131 -45.82 36.03 -25.00
C GLY A 131 -45.44 37.29 -24.19
N ARG A 132 -44.18 37.71 -24.23
CA ARG A 132 -43.67 38.91 -23.54
C ARG A 132 -43.40 40.05 -24.52
N ASP A 133 -44.21 41.11 -24.44
CA ASP A 133 -44.06 42.31 -25.29
C ASP A 133 -42.77 43.09 -24.99
N ASP A 134 -42.23 42.96 -23.77
CA ASP A 134 -41.02 43.62 -23.33
C ASP A 134 -39.72 42.98 -23.86
N LEU A 135 -39.80 41.77 -24.42
CA LEU A 135 -38.66 41.06 -25.03
C LEU A 135 -38.65 41.22 -26.55
N PRO A 136 -37.57 41.72 -27.18
CA PRO A 136 -37.45 41.73 -28.63
C PRO A 136 -37.63 40.32 -29.22
N MET A 137 -38.27 40.21 -30.38
CA MET A 137 -38.59 38.91 -31.00
C MET A 137 -37.38 37.97 -31.10
N GLY A 138 -36.23 38.50 -31.54
CA GLY A 138 -35.01 37.69 -31.65
C GLY A 138 -34.54 37.10 -30.34
N ALA A 139 -34.52 37.90 -29.27
CA ALA A 139 -34.16 37.43 -27.93
C ALA A 139 -35.20 36.43 -27.39
N ALA A 140 -36.49 36.61 -27.71
CA ALA A 140 -37.54 35.66 -27.33
C ALA A 140 -37.35 34.30 -28.02
N VAL A 141 -37.03 34.29 -29.32
CA VAL A 141 -36.73 33.07 -30.08
C VAL A 141 -35.46 32.39 -29.57
N GLU A 142 -34.38 33.13 -29.34
CA GLU A 142 -33.12 32.59 -28.80
C GLU A 142 -33.32 31.93 -27.42
N ARG A 143 -34.08 32.57 -26.53
CA ARG A 143 -34.41 32.03 -25.20
C ARG A 143 -35.32 30.81 -25.28
N LEU A 144 -36.27 30.81 -26.21
CA LEU A 144 -37.13 29.66 -26.46
C LEU A 144 -36.31 28.46 -26.94
N GLU A 145 -35.42 28.64 -27.91
CA GLU A 145 -34.49 27.60 -28.35
C GLU A 145 -33.62 27.10 -27.19
N THR A 146 -33.12 28.00 -26.34
CA THR A 146 -32.37 27.62 -25.13
C THR A 146 -33.21 26.73 -24.19
N PHE A 147 -34.50 27.06 -23.98
CA PHE A 147 -35.38 26.22 -23.17
C PHE A 147 -35.67 24.85 -23.82
N LEU A 148 -35.79 24.81 -25.14
CA LEU A 148 -36.04 23.57 -25.87
C LEU A 148 -34.82 22.63 -25.86
N ASP A 149 -33.61 23.18 -25.88
CA ASP A 149 -32.36 22.41 -25.72
C ASP A 149 -32.21 21.87 -24.27
N LEU A 150 -32.82 22.55 -23.29
CA LEU A 150 -32.87 22.16 -21.89
C LEU A 150 -34.09 21.28 -21.57
N ALA A 151 -34.21 20.16 -22.28
CA ALA A 151 -35.25 19.17 -22.00
C ALA A 151 -35.14 18.58 -20.58
N PRO A 152 -36.24 18.07 -19.99
CA PRO A 152 -36.19 17.37 -18.72
C PRO A 152 -35.19 16.20 -18.74
N GLY A 153 -34.32 16.13 -17.74
CA GLY A 153 -33.23 15.16 -17.67
C GLY A 153 -31.86 15.68 -18.15
N THR A 154 -31.81 16.82 -18.84
CA THR A 154 -30.55 17.44 -19.28
C THR A 154 -29.76 17.98 -18.09
N PHE A 155 -28.46 17.72 -18.06
CA PHE A 155 -27.56 18.29 -17.06
C PHE A 155 -27.18 19.70 -17.41
N VAL A 156 -27.07 20.55 -16.40
CA VAL A 156 -26.72 21.96 -16.52
C VAL A 156 -25.77 22.37 -15.41
N VAL A 157 -25.03 23.44 -15.63
CA VAL A 157 -24.18 24.05 -14.61
C VAL A 157 -24.57 25.51 -14.47
N ASP A 158 -24.78 25.97 -13.23
CA ASP A 158 -24.86 27.39 -12.91
C ASP A 158 -23.46 27.84 -12.45
N PRO A 159 -22.74 28.68 -13.24
CA PRO A 159 -21.38 29.11 -12.92
C PRO A 159 -21.26 29.80 -11.56
N ARG A 160 -22.35 30.37 -11.05
CA ARG A 160 -22.40 31.02 -9.73
C ARG A 160 -22.37 30.01 -8.59
N ARG A 161 -22.79 28.76 -8.85
CA ARG A 161 -22.88 27.68 -7.84
C ARG A 161 -21.81 26.60 -8.00
N ARG A 162 -21.22 26.45 -9.20
CA ARG A 162 -20.17 25.43 -9.49
C ARG A 162 -20.58 23.99 -9.16
N HIS A 163 -21.87 23.71 -9.12
CA HIS A 163 -22.43 22.37 -8.91
C HIS A 163 -23.32 22.00 -10.10
N PRO A 164 -23.29 20.72 -10.54
CA PRO A 164 -24.19 20.26 -11.59
C PRO A 164 -25.63 20.26 -11.09
N GLY A 165 -26.55 20.62 -11.97
CA GLY A 165 -27.98 20.53 -11.80
C GLY A 165 -28.61 19.68 -12.90
N CYS A 166 -29.85 19.29 -12.71
CA CYS A 166 -30.64 18.56 -13.69
C CYS A 166 -31.99 19.25 -13.88
N VAL A 167 -32.39 19.42 -15.14
CA VAL A 167 -33.69 19.99 -15.48
C VAL A 167 -34.78 18.99 -15.07
N VAL A 168 -35.69 19.41 -14.21
CA VAL A 168 -36.81 18.57 -13.72
C VAL A 168 -38.03 18.71 -14.64
N GLY A 169 -38.26 19.91 -15.16
CA GLY A 169 -39.41 20.23 -16.00
C GLY A 169 -39.76 21.71 -15.96
N VAL A 170 -40.94 22.05 -16.49
CA VAL A 170 -41.44 23.44 -16.53
C VAL A 170 -42.58 23.60 -15.53
N ASP A 171 -42.52 24.63 -14.69
CA ASP A 171 -43.57 24.99 -13.74
C ASP A 171 -44.49 26.05 -14.36
N ALA A 172 -45.71 25.63 -14.71
CA ALA A 172 -46.70 26.48 -15.37
C ALA A 172 -47.26 27.60 -14.47
N GLU A 173 -47.38 27.35 -13.16
CA GLU A 173 -47.93 28.33 -12.21
C GLU A 173 -46.92 29.45 -11.96
N ARG A 174 -45.64 29.07 -11.79
CA ARG A 174 -44.55 30.01 -11.49
C ARG A 174 -43.89 30.56 -12.74
N ARG A 175 -44.19 30.02 -13.92
CA ARG A 175 -43.61 30.40 -15.23
C ARG A 175 -42.09 30.37 -15.23
N VAL A 176 -41.54 29.23 -14.81
CA VAL A 176 -40.08 29.01 -14.72
C VAL A 176 -39.70 27.59 -15.15
N LEU A 177 -38.52 27.44 -15.75
CA LEU A 177 -37.85 26.15 -15.89
C LEU A 177 -37.30 25.73 -14.53
N LYS A 178 -37.71 24.56 -14.05
CA LYS A 178 -37.33 24.02 -12.76
C LYS A 178 -36.07 23.17 -12.91
N VAL A 179 -35.00 23.58 -12.23
CA VAL A 179 -33.72 22.87 -12.18
C VAL A 179 -33.45 22.44 -10.74
N SER A 180 -33.15 21.17 -10.55
CA SER A 180 -32.71 20.61 -9.26
C SER A 180 -31.19 20.64 -9.17
N PHE A 181 -30.66 21.08 -8.03
CA PHE A 181 -29.24 21.02 -7.68
C PHE A 181 -29.02 20.07 -6.48
N GLY A 182 -29.77 18.97 -6.45
CA GLY A 182 -29.76 17.99 -5.36
C GLY A 182 -30.78 18.35 -4.28
N GLU A 183 -30.33 18.92 -3.16
CA GLU A 183 -31.21 19.26 -2.03
C GLU A 183 -32.02 20.56 -2.23
N SER A 184 -31.72 21.32 -3.29
CA SER A 184 -32.40 22.58 -3.59
C SER A 184 -32.90 22.61 -5.02
N GLU A 185 -34.06 23.22 -5.22
CA GLU A 185 -34.66 23.43 -6.52
C GLU A 185 -34.75 24.93 -6.81
N ARG A 186 -34.60 25.30 -8.08
CA ARG A 186 -34.66 26.69 -8.51
C ARG A 186 -35.41 26.83 -9.83
N GLY A 187 -36.17 27.91 -9.93
CA GLY A 187 -36.80 28.33 -11.17
C GLY A 187 -35.91 29.30 -11.95
N TYR A 188 -35.81 29.08 -13.25
CA TYR A 188 -35.19 29.98 -14.22
C TYR A 188 -36.26 30.49 -15.19
N ASP A 189 -36.47 31.79 -15.19
CA ASP A 189 -37.32 32.49 -16.16
C ASP A 189 -36.53 32.84 -17.44
N ALA A 190 -37.19 33.49 -18.39
CA ALA A 190 -36.58 33.86 -19.67
C ALA A 190 -35.36 34.81 -19.52
N ASP A 191 -35.26 35.58 -18.43
CA ASP A 191 -34.13 36.49 -18.22
C ASP A 191 -32.95 35.80 -17.51
N SER A 192 -33.22 34.76 -16.74
CA SER A 192 -32.20 34.04 -15.96
C SER A 192 -31.69 32.76 -16.61
N VAL A 193 -32.43 32.15 -17.56
CA VAL A 193 -32.03 30.92 -18.27
C VAL A 193 -30.70 31.06 -19.01
N VAL A 194 -30.38 32.26 -19.49
CA VAL A 194 -29.13 32.59 -20.22
C VAL A 194 -27.87 32.42 -19.36
N HIS A 195 -28.01 32.22 -18.05
CA HIS A 195 -26.91 31.94 -17.14
C HIS A 195 -26.66 30.45 -16.90
N LEU A 196 -27.49 29.58 -17.47
CA LEU A 196 -27.29 28.13 -17.42
C LEU A 196 -26.39 27.72 -18.59
N GLU A 197 -25.35 26.96 -18.25
CA GLU A 197 -24.48 26.32 -19.23
C GLU A 197 -24.85 24.83 -19.35
N PRO A 198 -24.80 24.22 -20.54
CA PRO A 198 -24.97 22.77 -20.69
C PRO A 198 -23.92 22.01 -19.86
N GLY A 199 -24.37 21.01 -19.10
CA GLY A 199 -23.50 20.12 -18.34
C GLY A 199 -23.00 18.95 -19.19
N ASP A 200 -21.84 18.40 -18.82
CA ASP A 200 -21.32 17.17 -19.41
C ASP A 200 -22.22 15.98 -19.02
N GLU A 201 -22.72 15.24 -19.99
CA GLU A 201 -23.54 14.04 -19.76
C GLU A 201 -22.78 12.95 -19.00
N ASP A 202 -21.45 12.94 -19.14
CA ASP A 202 -20.53 12.03 -18.46
C ASP A 202 -19.99 12.62 -17.13
N ASP A 203 -20.54 13.73 -16.63
CA ASP A 203 -20.15 14.27 -15.32
C ASP A 203 -20.57 13.30 -14.21
N PHE A 204 -19.58 12.68 -13.58
CA PHE A 204 -19.81 11.69 -12.52
C PHE A 204 -20.62 12.25 -11.34
N ARG A 205 -20.46 13.53 -10.98
CA ARG A 205 -21.18 14.15 -9.86
C ARG A 205 -22.65 14.39 -10.25
N ALA A 206 -22.91 14.80 -11.49
CA ALA A 206 -24.26 14.95 -12.03
C ALA A 206 -24.98 13.59 -12.09
N LEU A 207 -24.32 12.59 -12.66
CA LEU A 207 -24.83 11.23 -12.75
C LEU A 207 -25.10 10.62 -11.37
N LEU A 208 -24.22 10.87 -10.38
CA LEU A 208 -24.41 10.35 -9.03
C LEU A 208 -25.62 10.97 -8.33
N ALA A 209 -25.83 12.28 -8.53
CA ALA A 209 -26.93 13.01 -7.90
C ALA A 209 -28.30 12.71 -8.54
N PHE A 210 -28.36 12.60 -9.87
CA PHE A 210 -29.62 12.61 -10.62
C PHE A 210 -29.92 11.33 -11.39
N ALA A 211 -28.91 10.54 -11.74
CA ALA A 211 -29.06 9.32 -12.54
C ALA A 211 -28.18 8.15 -12.03
N PRO A 212 -28.25 7.77 -10.74
CA PRO A 212 -27.36 6.76 -10.16
C PRO A 212 -27.52 5.38 -10.81
N GLN A 213 -28.69 5.09 -11.42
CA GLN A 213 -28.93 3.86 -12.14
C GLN A 213 -28.08 3.74 -13.41
N ARG A 214 -27.87 4.85 -14.15
CA ARG A 214 -27.02 4.91 -15.34
C ARG A 214 -25.55 4.63 -15.00
N LEU A 215 -25.09 5.04 -13.80
CA LEU A 215 -23.76 4.67 -13.29
C LEU A 215 -23.64 3.18 -12.97
N ARG A 216 -24.69 2.53 -12.47
CA ARG A 216 -24.69 1.08 -12.21
C ARG A 216 -24.63 0.29 -13.50
N GLU A 217 -25.41 0.69 -14.50
CA GLU A 217 -25.37 0.08 -15.83
C GLU A 217 -24.00 0.26 -16.49
N MET A 218 -23.40 1.45 -16.35
CA MET A 218 -22.04 1.73 -16.83
C MET A 218 -20.97 0.93 -16.08
N ALA A 219 -21.15 0.67 -14.79
CA ALA A 219 -20.25 -0.18 -14.00
C ALA A 219 -20.20 -1.61 -14.55
N GLU A 220 -21.30 -2.11 -15.10
CA GLU A 220 -21.39 -3.44 -15.69
C GLU A 220 -20.94 -3.46 -17.16
N ALA A 221 -21.40 -2.51 -17.97
CA ALA A 221 -21.15 -2.51 -19.41
C ALA A 221 -19.80 -1.90 -19.81
N ALA A 222 -19.32 -0.88 -19.10
CA ALA A 222 -18.13 -0.09 -19.47
C ALA A 222 -17.32 0.37 -18.24
N PRO A 223 -16.76 -0.56 -17.44
CA PRO A 223 -16.02 -0.23 -16.22
C PRO A 223 -14.83 0.70 -16.44
N ALA A 224 -14.15 0.60 -17.59
CA ALA A 224 -13.05 1.50 -17.98
C ALA A 224 -13.52 2.96 -18.16
N HIS A 225 -14.70 3.14 -18.76
CA HIS A 225 -15.31 4.44 -18.95
C HIS A 225 -15.77 5.04 -17.60
N LEU A 226 -16.38 4.22 -16.74
CA LEU A 226 -16.71 4.62 -15.36
C LEU A 226 -15.46 5.10 -14.59
N ALA A 227 -14.36 4.36 -14.67
CA ALA A 227 -13.12 4.77 -14.01
C ALA A 227 -12.59 6.11 -14.53
N ARG A 228 -12.72 6.37 -15.83
CA ARG A 228 -12.32 7.64 -16.47
C ARG A 228 -13.12 8.83 -15.94
N ILE A 229 -14.45 8.70 -15.85
CA ILE A 229 -15.30 9.81 -15.37
C ILE A 229 -15.08 10.08 -13.87
N VAL A 230 -14.80 9.04 -13.08
CA VAL A 230 -14.42 9.20 -11.65
C VAL A 230 -13.10 9.94 -11.50
N LEU A 231 -12.08 9.59 -12.29
CA LEU A 231 -10.80 10.32 -12.30
C LEU A 231 -10.99 11.79 -12.71
N ARG A 232 -11.80 12.07 -13.74
CA ARG A 232 -12.11 13.47 -14.11
C ARG A 232 -12.77 14.25 -12.97
N ALA A 233 -13.68 13.62 -12.23
CA ALA A 233 -14.43 14.27 -11.16
C ALA A 233 -13.66 14.46 -9.84
N HIS A 234 -12.76 13.54 -9.49
CA HIS A 234 -12.06 13.54 -8.20
C HIS A 234 -10.57 13.90 -8.28
N GLY A 235 -10.00 13.94 -9.48
CA GLY A 235 -8.63 14.37 -9.73
C GLY A 235 -7.88 13.41 -10.67
N PRO A 236 -6.87 13.91 -11.42
CA PRO A 236 -6.21 13.14 -12.46
C PRO A 236 -5.41 11.95 -11.93
N ARG A 237 -5.24 11.81 -10.60
CA ARG A 237 -4.58 10.68 -9.94
C ARG A 237 -5.32 10.36 -8.66
N LEU A 238 -5.65 9.08 -8.46
CA LEU A 238 -6.30 8.57 -7.26
C LEU A 238 -5.58 7.33 -6.74
N LYS A 239 -5.46 7.24 -5.41
CA LYS A 239 -5.06 5.98 -4.75
C LYS A 239 -6.24 5.01 -4.75
N PHE A 240 -5.93 3.71 -4.67
CA PHE A 240 -6.97 2.65 -4.69
C PHE A 240 -8.10 2.87 -3.66
N ARG A 241 -7.75 3.32 -2.44
CA ARG A 241 -8.74 3.60 -1.39
C ARG A 241 -9.67 4.76 -1.74
N GLU A 242 -9.14 5.80 -2.38
CA GLU A 242 -9.91 6.99 -2.79
C GLU A 242 -10.84 6.63 -3.96
N PHE A 243 -10.32 5.87 -4.94
CA PHE A 243 -11.12 5.35 -6.05
C PHE A 243 -12.28 4.47 -5.57
N LYS A 244 -12.00 3.53 -4.63
CA LYS A 244 -13.05 2.71 -4.01
C LYS A 244 -14.07 3.56 -3.26
N ALA A 245 -13.63 4.56 -2.49
CA ALA A 245 -14.52 5.43 -1.73
C ALA A 245 -15.43 6.27 -2.66
N ALA A 246 -14.92 6.74 -3.80
CA ALA A 246 -15.71 7.48 -4.78
C ALA A 246 -16.82 6.62 -5.40
N LEU A 247 -16.59 5.32 -5.57
CA LEU A 247 -17.54 4.38 -6.16
C LEU A 247 -18.49 3.72 -5.15
N ASP A 248 -18.26 3.81 -3.85
CA ASP A 248 -19.09 3.17 -2.81
C ASP A 248 -20.61 3.48 -2.93
N PRO A 249 -21.04 4.71 -3.29
CA PRO A 249 -22.47 5.00 -3.50
C PRO A 249 -23.11 4.25 -4.69
N VAL A 250 -22.31 3.88 -5.69
CA VAL A 250 -22.75 3.16 -6.90
C VAL A 250 -22.57 1.65 -6.72
N ILE A 251 -21.43 1.26 -6.16
CA ILE A 251 -20.96 -0.12 -5.98
C ILE A 251 -20.73 -0.32 -4.48
N PRO A 252 -21.72 -0.85 -3.76
CA PRO A 252 -21.60 -1.04 -2.32
C PRO A 252 -20.39 -1.91 -1.97
N SER A 253 -19.75 -1.61 -0.83
CA SER A 253 -18.57 -2.34 -0.35
C SER A 253 -18.70 -3.87 -0.31
N LYS A 254 -19.90 -4.43 -0.20
CA LYS A 254 -20.18 -5.88 -0.25
C LYS A 254 -19.97 -6.51 -1.65
N ASP A 255 -20.23 -5.75 -2.71
CA ASP A 255 -20.18 -6.21 -4.10
C ASP A 255 -18.84 -5.85 -4.77
N TRP A 256 -18.05 -4.99 -4.12
CA TRP A 256 -16.77 -4.49 -4.60
C TRP A 256 -15.82 -5.59 -5.09
N THR A 257 -15.59 -6.63 -4.29
CA THR A 257 -14.62 -7.68 -4.64
C THR A 257 -15.01 -8.41 -5.91
N LYS A 258 -16.32 -8.68 -6.09
CA LYS A 258 -16.86 -9.33 -7.29
C LYS A 258 -16.75 -8.41 -8.50
N TRP A 259 -17.14 -7.15 -8.34
CA TRP A 259 -17.09 -6.17 -9.44
C TRP A 259 -15.65 -5.89 -9.88
N TRP A 260 -14.74 -5.61 -8.92
CA TRP A 260 -13.35 -5.30 -9.22
C TRP A 260 -12.63 -6.44 -9.93
N ALA A 261 -12.98 -7.70 -9.62
CA ALA A 261 -12.44 -8.86 -10.33
C ALA A 261 -12.75 -8.83 -11.83
N GLY A 262 -13.92 -8.34 -12.25
CA GLY A 262 -14.28 -8.18 -13.67
C GLY A 262 -13.84 -6.84 -14.27
N ALA A 263 -13.80 -5.77 -13.48
CA ALA A 263 -13.50 -4.42 -13.94
C ALA A 263 -11.99 -4.15 -14.08
N ARG A 264 -11.13 -4.86 -13.34
CA ARG A 264 -9.69 -4.58 -13.27
C ARG A 264 -9.01 -4.65 -14.64
N ASP A 265 -9.27 -5.70 -15.42
CA ASP A 265 -8.62 -5.91 -16.71
C ASP A 265 -9.07 -4.88 -17.77
N PRO A 266 -10.37 -4.60 -17.97
CA PRO A 266 -10.83 -3.50 -18.82
C PRO A 266 -10.24 -2.14 -18.44
N VAL A 267 -10.11 -1.86 -17.13
CA VAL A 267 -9.51 -0.62 -16.64
C VAL A 267 -8.01 -0.57 -16.93
N LYS A 268 -7.29 -1.69 -16.76
CA LYS A 268 -5.86 -1.83 -17.07
C LYS A 268 -5.57 -1.56 -18.55
N ARG A 269 -6.42 -2.07 -19.45
CA ARG A 269 -6.28 -1.98 -20.91
C ARG A 269 -6.78 -0.66 -21.50
N SER A 270 -7.37 0.21 -20.66
CA SER A 270 -7.91 1.48 -21.12
C SER A 270 -6.80 2.40 -21.66
N PRO A 271 -6.90 2.89 -22.90
CA PRO A 271 -5.88 3.79 -23.45
C PRO A 271 -5.72 5.10 -22.69
N HIS A 272 -6.74 5.49 -21.91
CA HIS A 272 -6.78 6.75 -21.18
C HIS A 272 -6.34 6.64 -19.73
N ILE A 273 -6.13 5.43 -19.21
CA ILE A 273 -5.84 5.20 -17.80
C ILE A 273 -4.46 4.56 -17.67
N GLU A 274 -3.68 5.05 -16.74
CA GLU A 274 -2.46 4.43 -16.25
C GLU A 274 -2.78 3.75 -14.92
N MET A 275 -2.42 2.48 -14.78
CA MET A 275 -2.69 1.69 -13.58
C MET A 275 -1.42 0.97 -13.12
N SER A 276 -1.05 1.14 -11.85
CA SER A 276 0.14 0.48 -11.29
C SER A 276 -0.08 -1.03 -11.11
N ASP A 277 0.94 -1.85 -11.34
CA ASP A 277 0.88 -3.30 -11.11
C ASP A 277 1.02 -3.65 -9.61
N SER A 278 -0.09 -3.52 -8.86
CA SER A 278 -0.18 -3.95 -7.46
C SER A 278 -1.58 -4.46 -7.08
N ALA A 279 -1.69 -5.08 -5.90
CA ALA A 279 -2.98 -5.51 -5.34
C ALA A 279 -3.91 -4.32 -5.01
N GLN A 280 -3.34 -3.15 -4.75
CA GLN A 280 -4.07 -1.90 -4.51
C GLN A 280 -3.56 -0.82 -5.48
N PRO A 281 -3.98 -0.89 -6.76
CA PRO A 281 -3.40 -0.07 -7.79
C PRO A 281 -3.73 1.42 -7.62
N ALA A 282 -2.77 2.28 -7.89
CA ALA A 282 -3.03 3.69 -8.16
C ALA A 282 -3.54 3.84 -9.61
N LEU A 283 -4.50 4.73 -9.82
CA LEU A 283 -5.08 5.02 -11.12
C LEU A 283 -4.81 6.48 -11.48
N ALA A 284 -4.41 6.73 -12.73
CA ALA A 284 -4.16 8.06 -13.25
C ALA A 284 -4.76 8.26 -14.64
N LEU A 285 -5.26 9.45 -14.94
CA LEU A 285 -5.73 9.84 -16.26
C LEU A 285 -4.53 10.28 -17.11
N ARG A 286 -4.40 9.69 -18.30
CA ARG A 286 -3.38 10.07 -19.28
C ARG A 286 -3.78 11.35 -20.01
N ALA A 287 -2.78 12.18 -20.34
CA ALA A 287 -2.99 13.36 -21.17
C ALA A 287 -3.29 13.00 -22.64
N GLN A 288 -2.71 11.90 -23.13
CA GLN A 288 -2.94 11.36 -24.47
C GLN A 288 -3.24 9.85 -24.37
N PRO A 289 -4.13 9.32 -25.22
CA PRO A 289 -4.41 7.89 -25.26
C PRO A 289 -3.17 7.11 -25.74
N VAL A 290 -2.81 6.06 -25.02
CA VAL A 290 -1.72 5.13 -25.39
C VAL A 290 -2.31 3.72 -25.43
N ALA A 291 -2.18 3.02 -26.55
CA ALA A 291 -2.64 1.64 -26.66
C ALA A 291 -1.91 0.74 -25.65
N PHE A 292 -2.60 -0.27 -25.13
CA PHE A 292 -2.06 -1.15 -24.09
C PHE A 292 -0.79 -1.88 -24.56
N GLU A 293 -0.81 -2.42 -25.78
CA GLU A 293 0.31 -3.14 -26.39
C GLU A 293 1.52 -2.22 -26.59
N ARG A 294 1.30 -0.94 -26.94
CA ARG A 294 2.37 0.06 -27.06
C ARG A 294 3.04 0.39 -25.73
N GLU A 295 2.27 0.38 -24.64
CA GLU A 295 2.84 0.53 -23.30
C GLU A 295 3.72 -0.67 -22.91
N ARG A 296 3.27 -1.89 -23.24
CA ARG A 296 4.04 -3.12 -22.98
C ARG A 296 5.31 -3.18 -23.82
N GLU A 297 5.23 -2.80 -25.09
CA GLU A 297 6.37 -2.62 -25.99
C GLU A 297 7.41 -1.67 -25.38
N HIS A 298 6.97 -0.49 -24.93
CA HIS A 298 7.87 0.50 -24.32
C HIS A 298 8.53 -0.02 -23.04
N ALA A 299 7.75 -0.63 -22.13
CA ALA A 299 8.28 -1.22 -20.91
C ALA A 299 9.30 -2.34 -21.20
N PHE A 300 9.06 -3.15 -22.22
CA PHE A 300 9.97 -4.20 -22.67
C PHE A 300 11.27 -3.65 -23.27
N LEU A 301 11.22 -2.52 -23.97
CA LEU A 301 12.41 -1.84 -24.51
C LEU A 301 13.25 -1.17 -23.42
N GLU A 302 12.63 -0.66 -22.36
CA GLU A 302 13.34 -0.09 -21.21
C GLU A 302 13.97 -1.17 -20.30
N ALA A 303 13.29 -2.31 -20.14
CA ALA A 303 13.76 -3.42 -19.31
C ALA A 303 15.04 -4.08 -19.87
N GLN A 304 15.86 -4.64 -18.97
CA GLN A 304 17.14 -5.29 -19.31
C GLN A 304 17.24 -6.66 -18.64
N GLY A 305 18.05 -7.56 -19.20
CA GLY A 305 18.31 -8.88 -18.62
C GLY A 305 17.04 -9.71 -18.39
N GLU A 306 16.95 -10.37 -17.23
CA GLU A 306 15.81 -11.23 -16.89
C GLU A 306 14.51 -10.46 -16.59
N ASP A 307 14.56 -9.18 -16.19
CA ASP A 307 13.35 -8.34 -16.00
C ASP A 307 12.55 -8.26 -17.31
N ARG A 308 13.26 -8.16 -18.43
CA ARG A 308 12.69 -8.15 -19.78
C ARG A 308 11.96 -9.45 -20.11
N LEU A 309 12.52 -10.58 -19.70
CA LEU A 309 11.94 -11.91 -19.89
C LEU A 309 10.67 -12.10 -19.05
N THR A 310 10.69 -11.60 -17.81
CA THR A 310 9.53 -11.66 -16.91
C THR A 310 8.35 -10.85 -17.46
N LEU A 311 8.59 -9.71 -18.11
CA LEU A 311 7.53 -8.95 -18.79
C LEU A 311 6.85 -9.74 -19.91
N VAL A 312 7.63 -10.45 -20.73
CA VAL A 312 7.09 -11.31 -21.80
C VAL A 312 6.26 -12.44 -21.21
N LEU A 313 6.80 -13.15 -20.21
CA LEU A 313 6.06 -14.24 -19.55
C LEU A 313 4.77 -13.74 -18.88
N ALA A 314 4.82 -12.57 -18.23
CA ALA A 314 3.63 -11.96 -17.64
C ALA A 314 2.58 -11.63 -18.71
N TYR A 315 2.99 -11.09 -19.87
CA TYR A 315 2.09 -10.80 -20.99
C TYR A 315 1.47 -12.07 -21.58
N LEU A 316 2.24 -13.17 -21.73
CA LEU A 316 1.73 -14.45 -22.21
C LEU A 316 0.66 -15.08 -21.31
N ASP A 317 0.63 -14.72 -20.02
CA ASP A 317 -0.38 -15.18 -19.06
C ASP A 317 -1.59 -14.24 -18.97
N GLU A 318 -1.54 -13.05 -19.60
CA GLU A 318 -2.70 -12.16 -19.72
C GLU A 318 -3.74 -12.71 -20.70
N THR A 319 -5.00 -12.26 -20.60
CA THR A 319 -6.12 -12.80 -21.41
C THR A 319 -6.96 -11.68 -22.02
N GLY A 320 -7.60 -11.92 -23.17
CA GLY A 320 -8.52 -10.96 -23.80
C GLY A 320 -7.86 -9.96 -24.75
N HIS A 321 -6.71 -10.31 -25.33
CA HIS A 321 -5.98 -9.46 -26.27
C HIS A 321 -6.72 -9.24 -27.58
N ASP A 322 -6.45 -8.09 -28.20
CA ASP A 322 -6.71 -7.93 -29.62
C ASP A 322 -5.71 -8.82 -30.39
N ALA A 323 -6.23 -9.73 -31.22
CA ALA A 323 -5.41 -10.77 -31.83
C ALA A 323 -4.35 -10.21 -32.81
N GLU A 324 -4.65 -9.09 -33.48
CA GLU A 324 -3.72 -8.46 -34.42
C GLU A 324 -2.62 -7.71 -33.66
N ALA A 325 -3.00 -6.93 -32.66
CA ALA A 325 -2.05 -6.20 -31.81
C ALA A 325 -1.15 -7.14 -30.99
N GLU A 326 -1.70 -8.24 -30.47
CA GLU A 326 -0.94 -9.30 -29.79
C GLU A 326 0.06 -9.95 -30.74
N ALA A 327 -0.36 -10.33 -31.95
CA ALA A 327 0.53 -10.95 -32.91
C ALA A 327 1.70 -10.02 -33.29
N ALA A 328 1.44 -8.73 -33.49
CA ALA A 328 2.48 -7.74 -33.77
C ALA A 328 3.47 -7.62 -32.59
N LEU A 329 2.96 -7.45 -31.36
CA LEU A 329 3.81 -7.30 -30.18
C LEU A 329 4.65 -8.56 -29.90
N LEU A 330 4.06 -9.75 -30.05
CA LEU A 330 4.77 -11.02 -29.87
C LEU A 330 5.87 -11.22 -30.93
N ALA A 331 5.66 -10.76 -32.16
CA ALA A 331 6.67 -10.77 -33.20
C ALA A 331 7.85 -9.85 -32.84
N ASP A 332 7.57 -8.62 -32.37
CA ASP A 332 8.59 -7.67 -31.92
C ASP A 332 9.38 -8.21 -30.71
N PHE A 333 8.70 -8.82 -29.74
CA PHE A 333 9.35 -9.51 -28.62
C PHE A 333 10.25 -10.64 -29.10
N ALA A 334 9.76 -11.47 -30.04
CA ALA A 334 10.52 -12.60 -30.55
C ALA A 334 11.79 -12.17 -31.28
N GLU A 335 11.70 -11.14 -32.13
CA GLU A 335 12.85 -10.57 -32.83
C GLU A 335 13.92 -10.08 -31.85
N ALA A 336 13.52 -9.29 -30.85
CA ALA A 336 14.45 -8.76 -29.86
C ALA A 336 15.10 -9.84 -28.96
N LEU A 337 14.37 -10.91 -28.62
CA LEU A 337 14.95 -12.04 -27.90
C LEU A 337 15.90 -12.85 -28.79
N ALA A 338 15.60 -12.99 -30.08
CA ALA A 338 16.48 -13.66 -31.03
C ALA A 338 17.81 -12.90 -31.22
N GLU A 339 17.76 -11.55 -31.23
CA GLU A 339 18.97 -10.71 -31.21
C GLU A 339 19.79 -10.94 -29.92
N THR A 340 19.13 -11.05 -28.77
CA THR A 340 19.79 -11.34 -27.48
C THR A 340 20.50 -12.69 -27.51
N LEU A 341 19.90 -13.70 -28.16
CA LEU A 341 20.51 -15.01 -28.36
C LEU A 341 21.74 -14.97 -29.28
N ALA A 342 21.67 -14.16 -30.35
CA ALA A 342 22.77 -13.99 -31.31
C ALA A 342 23.93 -13.15 -30.73
N GLY A 343 23.64 -12.26 -29.77
CA GLY A 343 24.61 -11.41 -29.11
C GLY A 343 25.55 -12.11 -28.11
N GLY A 344 26.50 -11.34 -27.58
CA GLY A 344 27.54 -11.80 -26.64
C GLY A 344 27.23 -11.57 -25.15
N GLY A 345 25.96 -11.65 -24.74
CA GLY A 345 25.52 -11.39 -23.36
C GLY A 345 25.82 -12.52 -22.36
N PRO A 346 25.47 -12.34 -21.06
CA PRO A 346 25.59 -13.37 -20.03
C PRO A 346 24.87 -14.67 -20.41
N ALA A 347 25.45 -15.82 -20.03
CA ALA A 347 24.90 -17.12 -20.41
C ALA A 347 23.53 -17.42 -19.79
N ASN A 348 23.25 -16.90 -18.58
CA ASN A 348 21.95 -17.03 -17.92
C ASN A 348 20.85 -16.25 -18.67
N ASP A 349 21.14 -15.02 -19.08
CA ASP A 349 20.20 -14.19 -19.86
C ASP A 349 19.88 -14.85 -21.21
N ARG A 350 20.91 -15.37 -21.91
CA ARG A 350 20.73 -16.10 -23.16
C ARG A 350 19.95 -17.40 -22.96
N LEU A 351 20.20 -18.14 -21.87
CA LEU A 351 19.45 -19.36 -21.54
C LEU A 351 17.98 -19.04 -21.26
N GLY A 352 17.71 -17.97 -20.50
CA GLY A 352 16.37 -17.47 -20.26
C GLY A 352 15.67 -17.06 -21.54
N ALA A 353 16.34 -16.29 -22.41
CA ALA A 353 15.78 -15.86 -23.70
C ALA A 353 15.44 -17.06 -24.61
N LEU A 354 16.29 -18.10 -24.64
CA LEU A 354 16.03 -19.33 -25.39
C LEU A 354 14.78 -20.04 -24.88
N ALA A 355 14.66 -20.16 -23.56
CA ALA A 355 13.49 -20.80 -22.93
C ALA A 355 12.21 -20.01 -23.18
N VAL A 356 12.22 -18.69 -22.99
CA VAL A 356 11.06 -17.83 -23.22
C VAL A 356 10.64 -17.85 -24.69
N LEU A 357 11.56 -17.74 -25.64
CA LEU A 357 11.25 -17.89 -27.07
C LEU A 357 10.64 -19.25 -27.40
N ALA A 358 11.16 -20.32 -26.83
CA ALA A 358 10.64 -21.66 -27.05
C ALA A 358 9.24 -21.86 -26.44
N GLU A 359 8.92 -21.14 -25.35
CA GLU A 359 7.59 -21.09 -24.75
C GLU A 359 6.62 -20.21 -25.54
N MET A 360 7.08 -19.06 -26.06
CA MET A 360 6.31 -18.21 -26.97
C MET A 360 5.90 -18.98 -28.22
N HIS A 361 6.84 -19.67 -28.89
CA HIS A 361 6.56 -20.54 -30.04
C HIS A 361 5.55 -21.64 -29.69
N ARG A 362 5.65 -22.24 -28.50
CA ARG A 362 4.73 -23.30 -28.06
C ARG A 362 3.29 -22.80 -27.91
N ARG A 363 3.10 -21.55 -27.45
CA ARG A 363 1.77 -20.93 -27.29
C ARG A 363 1.25 -20.29 -28.59
N HIS A 364 2.14 -19.72 -29.41
CA HIS A 364 1.80 -18.96 -30.62
C HIS A 364 2.70 -19.37 -31.81
N PRO A 365 2.56 -20.60 -32.33
CA PRO A 365 3.44 -21.14 -33.36
C PRO A 365 3.32 -20.43 -34.72
N ASP A 366 2.16 -19.82 -35.01
CA ASP A 366 1.91 -19.10 -36.26
C ASP A 366 2.56 -17.71 -36.29
N THR A 367 2.83 -17.13 -35.11
CA THR A 367 3.41 -15.79 -34.97
C THR A 367 4.91 -15.84 -34.66
N VAL A 368 5.32 -16.77 -33.79
CA VAL A 368 6.68 -16.85 -33.27
C VAL A 368 7.35 -18.08 -33.86
N ALA A 369 8.44 -17.88 -34.59
CA ALA A 369 9.22 -18.97 -35.18
C ALA A 369 9.93 -19.82 -34.10
N GLU A 370 10.18 -21.09 -34.42
CA GLU A 370 10.95 -21.96 -33.53
C GLU A 370 12.40 -21.43 -33.39
N PRO A 371 12.97 -21.40 -32.17
CA PRO A 371 14.34 -20.94 -31.97
C PRO A 371 15.33 -21.81 -32.74
N SER A 372 16.17 -21.19 -33.58
CA SER A 372 17.19 -21.89 -34.38
C SER A 372 18.46 -22.25 -33.61
N VAL A 373 18.66 -21.66 -32.42
CA VAL A 373 19.84 -21.88 -31.57
C VAL A 373 19.62 -23.09 -30.67
N ALA A 374 20.57 -24.04 -30.65
CA ALA A 374 20.45 -25.20 -29.77
C ALA A 374 20.81 -24.85 -28.32
N LEU A 375 20.20 -25.56 -27.36
CA LEU A 375 20.50 -25.39 -25.93
C LEU A 375 22.01 -25.53 -25.63
N ALA A 376 22.68 -26.49 -26.28
CA ALA A 376 24.11 -26.73 -26.10
C ALA A 376 25.01 -25.57 -26.56
N ASP A 377 24.55 -24.75 -27.50
CA ASP A 377 25.29 -23.59 -28.02
C ASP A 377 25.21 -22.40 -27.04
N VAL A 378 24.15 -22.34 -26.24
CA VAL A 378 23.95 -21.32 -25.20
C VAL A 378 24.63 -21.73 -23.89
N ALA A 379 24.37 -22.97 -23.46
CA ALA A 379 24.87 -23.52 -22.22
C ALA A 379 25.31 -24.98 -22.44
N PRO A 380 26.63 -25.21 -22.63
CA PRO A 380 27.18 -26.55 -22.75
C PRO A 380 26.78 -27.44 -21.56
N PRO A 381 26.64 -28.77 -21.74
CA PRO A 381 26.14 -29.67 -20.69
C PRO A 381 26.90 -29.60 -19.36
N ASP A 382 28.21 -29.34 -19.39
CA ASP A 382 29.07 -29.19 -18.21
C ASP A 382 28.84 -27.89 -17.44
N ARG A 383 28.35 -26.83 -18.11
CA ARG A 383 28.08 -25.51 -17.50
C ARG A 383 26.62 -25.25 -17.24
N LEU A 384 25.73 -25.98 -17.91
CA LEU A 384 24.28 -25.82 -17.80
C LEU A 384 23.79 -25.80 -16.34
N PRO A 385 24.25 -26.67 -15.42
CA PRO A 385 23.77 -26.62 -14.05
C PRO A 385 24.09 -25.29 -13.34
N ALA A 386 25.29 -24.76 -13.56
CA ALA A 386 25.73 -23.49 -12.99
C ALA A 386 25.00 -22.31 -13.63
N THR A 387 24.69 -22.37 -14.93
CA THR A 387 23.91 -21.35 -15.64
C THR A 387 22.47 -21.29 -15.14
N VAL A 388 21.82 -22.45 -14.94
CA VAL A 388 20.46 -22.53 -14.36
C VAL A 388 20.45 -21.99 -12.92
N ALA A 389 21.46 -22.35 -12.12
CA ALA A 389 21.59 -21.88 -10.74
C ALA A 389 21.80 -20.36 -10.61
N ALA A 390 22.33 -19.72 -11.67
CA ALA A 390 22.62 -18.29 -11.71
C ALA A 390 21.42 -17.42 -12.11
N LEU A 391 20.30 -18.01 -12.55
CA LEU A 391 19.07 -17.29 -12.88
C LEU A 391 18.54 -16.51 -11.68
N ALA A 392 18.03 -15.32 -11.91
CA ALA A 392 17.58 -14.36 -10.91
C ALA A 392 16.04 -14.28 -10.78
N GLU A 393 15.29 -14.74 -11.78
CA GLU A 393 13.82 -14.65 -11.82
C GLU A 393 13.12 -16.03 -11.80
N ALA A 394 12.20 -16.23 -10.86
CA ALA A 394 11.54 -17.53 -10.64
C ALA A 394 10.64 -17.98 -11.80
N SER A 395 10.00 -17.03 -12.51
CA SER A 395 9.19 -17.29 -13.70
C SER A 395 10.05 -17.79 -14.87
N VAL A 396 11.23 -17.16 -15.06
CA VAL A 396 12.21 -17.56 -16.07
C VAL A 396 12.79 -18.93 -15.75
N VAL A 397 13.11 -19.21 -14.48
CA VAL A 397 13.53 -20.54 -14.02
C VAL A 397 12.52 -21.60 -14.43
N GLY A 398 11.22 -21.42 -14.14
CA GLY A 398 10.20 -22.40 -14.49
C GLY A 398 10.15 -22.71 -15.99
N CYS A 399 10.29 -21.67 -16.82
CA CYS A 399 10.38 -21.80 -18.26
C CYS A 399 11.64 -22.59 -18.71
N VAL A 400 12.80 -22.27 -18.14
CA VAL A 400 14.08 -22.96 -18.42
C VAL A 400 14.01 -24.44 -17.99
N LEU A 401 13.46 -24.74 -16.82
CA LEU A 401 13.29 -26.12 -16.34
C LEU A 401 12.39 -26.92 -17.29
N ALA A 402 11.30 -26.33 -17.79
CA ALA A 402 10.44 -26.96 -18.79
C ALA A 402 11.18 -27.24 -20.10
N LEU A 403 11.98 -26.28 -20.59
CA LEU A 403 12.83 -26.47 -21.77
C LEU A 403 13.83 -27.63 -21.56
N VAL A 404 14.56 -27.64 -20.45
CA VAL A 404 15.56 -28.67 -20.15
C VAL A 404 14.92 -30.06 -20.07
N ARG A 405 13.75 -30.21 -19.44
CA ARG A 405 13.03 -31.50 -19.41
C ARG A 405 12.63 -31.98 -20.80
N ARG A 406 12.22 -31.07 -21.69
CA ARG A 406 11.80 -31.40 -23.05
C ARG A 406 12.98 -31.77 -23.95
N VAL A 407 14.09 -31.03 -23.87
CA VAL A 407 15.25 -31.19 -24.76
C VAL A 407 16.20 -32.28 -24.25
N LEU A 408 16.32 -32.46 -22.93
CA LEU A 408 17.25 -33.39 -22.27
C LEU A 408 16.52 -34.34 -21.30
N PRO A 409 15.60 -35.20 -21.78
CA PRO A 409 14.75 -36.04 -20.94
C PRO A 409 15.49 -37.04 -20.04
N GLU A 410 16.69 -37.47 -20.44
CA GLU A 410 17.52 -38.40 -19.66
C GLU A 410 18.45 -37.71 -18.65
N ALA A 411 18.91 -36.49 -18.98
CA ALA A 411 19.93 -35.78 -18.20
C ALA A 411 19.37 -34.73 -17.23
N TRP A 412 18.12 -34.28 -17.41
CA TRP A 412 17.52 -33.24 -16.55
C TRP A 412 17.56 -33.55 -15.04
N PRO A 413 17.42 -34.80 -14.54
CA PRO A 413 17.42 -35.05 -13.10
C PRO A 413 18.77 -34.68 -12.46
N GLU A 414 19.88 -34.99 -13.14
CA GLU A 414 21.22 -34.68 -12.66
C GLU A 414 21.54 -33.18 -12.73
N ILE A 415 21.07 -32.53 -13.80
CA ILE A 415 21.17 -31.08 -13.96
C ILE A 415 20.43 -30.39 -12.81
N PHE A 416 19.19 -30.80 -12.52
CA PHE A 416 18.37 -30.19 -11.47
C PHE A 416 18.98 -30.43 -10.09
N THR A 417 19.52 -31.62 -9.80
CA THR A 417 20.26 -31.90 -8.55
C THR A 417 21.41 -30.92 -8.34
N SER A 418 22.25 -30.74 -9.37
CA SER A 418 23.41 -29.86 -9.31
C SER A 418 23.02 -28.38 -9.24
N SER A 419 22.00 -27.98 -10.00
CA SER A 419 21.48 -26.61 -10.01
C SER A 419 20.80 -26.22 -8.71
N LEU A 420 20.04 -27.13 -8.10
CA LEU A 420 19.35 -26.92 -6.82
C LEU A 420 20.38 -26.62 -5.74
N ALA A 421 21.44 -27.43 -5.63
CA ALA A 421 22.47 -27.26 -4.62
C ALA A 421 23.26 -25.94 -4.76
N ALA A 422 23.30 -25.34 -5.94
CA ALA A 422 24.02 -24.09 -6.22
C ALA A 422 23.11 -22.87 -6.42
N SER A 423 21.79 -23.03 -6.30
CA SER A 423 20.83 -22.00 -6.69
C SER A 423 20.88 -20.78 -5.77
N ARG A 424 20.65 -19.60 -6.36
CA ARG A 424 20.57 -18.32 -5.68
C ARG A 424 19.16 -17.93 -5.24
N LEU A 425 18.16 -18.74 -5.59
CA LEU A 425 16.74 -18.45 -5.35
C LEU A 425 16.05 -19.61 -4.61
N PRO A 426 15.38 -19.35 -3.47
CA PRO A 426 14.61 -20.38 -2.77
C PRO A 426 13.48 -20.96 -3.61
N GLU A 427 12.80 -20.12 -4.41
CA GLU A 427 11.69 -20.52 -5.28
C GLU A 427 12.18 -21.44 -6.41
N ALA A 428 13.36 -21.18 -6.96
CA ALA A 428 13.98 -22.06 -7.96
C ALA A 428 14.32 -23.43 -7.36
N CYS A 429 14.86 -23.45 -6.13
CA CYS A 429 15.10 -24.70 -5.40
C CYS A 429 13.81 -25.50 -5.25
N GLU A 430 12.70 -24.84 -4.90
CA GLU A 430 11.40 -25.49 -4.77
C GLU A 430 10.89 -26.09 -6.08
N GLN A 431 10.98 -25.34 -7.19
CA GLN A 431 10.54 -25.84 -8.50
C GLN A 431 11.36 -27.06 -8.94
N MET A 432 12.67 -27.04 -8.74
CA MET A 432 13.55 -28.17 -9.07
C MET A 432 13.28 -29.38 -8.17
N ALA A 433 13.12 -29.16 -6.86
CA ALA A 433 12.81 -30.23 -5.90
C ALA A 433 11.45 -30.87 -6.18
N ALA A 434 10.42 -30.07 -6.46
CA ALA A 434 9.10 -30.53 -6.83
C ALA A 434 9.16 -31.37 -8.11
N ALA A 435 9.85 -30.91 -9.15
CA ALA A 435 10.02 -31.66 -10.39
C ALA A 435 10.73 -33.01 -10.18
N LEU A 436 11.78 -33.07 -9.35
CA LEU A 436 12.46 -34.32 -8.98
C LEU A 436 11.55 -35.26 -8.20
N ALA A 437 10.79 -34.74 -7.23
CA ALA A 437 9.87 -35.53 -6.42
C ALA A 437 8.70 -36.08 -7.25
N GLU A 438 8.10 -35.27 -8.13
CA GLU A 438 7.04 -35.69 -9.06
C GLU A 438 7.50 -36.81 -10.00
N ALA A 439 8.77 -36.78 -10.41
CA ALA A 439 9.38 -37.84 -11.22
C ALA A 439 9.83 -39.08 -10.41
N GLY A 440 9.59 -39.12 -9.10
CA GLY A 440 10.00 -40.22 -8.22
C GLY A 440 11.51 -40.31 -7.99
N ARG A 441 12.26 -39.22 -8.21
CA ARG A 441 13.73 -39.15 -8.09
C ARG A 441 14.17 -38.68 -6.71
N SER A 442 13.68 -39.35 -5.66
CA SER A 442 14.03 -39.05 -4.26
C SER A 442 15.52 -39.27 -3.96
N ASP A 443 16.18 -40.16 -4.71
CA ASP A 443 17.63 -40.38 -4.68
C ASP A 443 18.39 -39.10 -5.05
N ARG A 444 17.99 -38.46 -6.15
CA ARG A 444 18.60 -37.24 -6.69
C ARG A 444 18.33 -36.01 -5.83
N LEU A 445 17.16 -35.95 -5.19
CA LEU A 445 16.85 -34.90 -4.21
C LEU A 445 17.67 -35.05 -2.93
N ARG A 446 17.91 -36.30 -2.47
CA ARG A 446 18.79 -36.57 -1.33
C ARG A 446 20.24 -36.16 -1.63
N GLU A 447 20.74 -36.49 -2.81
CA GLU A 447 22.07 -36.06 -3.28
C GLU A 447 22.22 -34.53 -3.24
N ALA A 448 21.21 -33.79 -3.70
CA ALA A 448 21.21 -32.33 -3.64
C ALA A 448 21.23 -31.81 -2.18
N ALA A 449 20.43 -32.42 -1.30
CA ALA A 449 20.39 -32.06 0.12
C ALA A 449 21.74 -32.32 0.81
N GLU A 450 22.38 -33.46 0.52
CA GLU A 450 23.72 -33.79 1.03
C GLU A 450 24.76 -32.77 0.56
N ALA A 451 24.72 -32.36 -0.72
CA ALA A 451 25.62 -31.34 -1.24
C ALA A 451 25.47 -29.99 -0.51
N ILE A 452 24.23 -29.55 -0.27
CA ILE A 452 23.93 -28.33 0.51
C ILE A 452 24.41 -28.47 1.95
N LEU A 453 24.19 -29.64 2.58
CA LEU A 453 24.68 -29.93 3.93
C LEU A 453 26.20 -30.01 3.99
N HIS A 454 26.93 -30.29 2.92
CA HIS A 454 28.39 -30.25 2.98
C HIS A 454 28.92 -28.82 2.91
N ARG A 455 28.27 -27.94 2.16
CA ARG A 455 28.71 -26.56 1.93
C ARG A 455 27.53 -25.56 2.01
N PRO A 456 26.98 -25.31 3.22
CA PRO A 456 25.80 -24.45 3.38
C PRO A 456 26.06 -22.97 3.08
N ASP A 457 27.31 -22.53 3.17
CA ASP A 457 27.70 -21.12 2.94
C ASP A 457 27.87 -20.79 1.45
N ASP A 458 28.08 -21.79 0.59
CA ASP A 458 28.30 -21.59 -0.86
C ASP A 458 27.02 -21.11 -1.57
N ALA A 459 25.85 -21.58 -1.11
CA ALA A 459 24.54 -21.26 -1.69
C ALA A 459 23.51 -21.01 -0.57
N PRO A 460 23.48 -19.78 0.00
CA PRO A 460 22.61 -19.46 1.14
C PRO A 460 21.12 -19.66 0.87
N ALA A 461 20.67 -19.42 -0.37
CA ALA A 461 19.29 -19.63 -0.78
C ALA A 461 18.91 -21.12 -0.77
N ALA A 462 19.80 -22.00 -1.25
CA ALA A 462 19.61 -23.45 -1.22
C ALA A 462 19.62 -23.99 0.23
N ALA A 463 20.52 -23.48 1.09
CA ALA A 463 20.54 -23.80 2.51
C ALA A 463 19.24 -23.39 3.22
N PHE A 464 18.74 -22.19 2.93
CA PHE A 464 17.46 -21.71 3.43
C PHE A 464 16.29 -22.57 2.95
N TRP A 465 16.27 -22.92 1.65
CA TRP A 465 15.24 -23.80 1.09
C TRP A 465 15.25 -25.16 1.79
N LEU A 466 16.42 -25.78 1.97
CA LEU A 466 16.54 -27.10 2.59
C LEU A 466 16.03 -27.08 4.03
N TRP A 467 16.45 -26.08 4.82
CA TRP A 467 15.94 -25.88 6.18
C TRP A 467 14.42 -25.71 6.20
N SER A 468 13.87 -24.87 5.33
CA SER A 468 12.43 -24.63 5.21
C SER A 468 11.66 -25.89 4.83
N ALA A 469 12.20 -26.71 3.91
CA ALA A 469 11.61 -27.97 3.48
C ALA A 469 11.55 -29.00 4.61
N VAL A 470 12.67 -29.19 5.31
CA VAL A 470 12.76 -30.12 6.44
C VAL A 470 11.87 -29.66 7.60
N ALA A 471 11.91 -28.38 7.98
CA ALA A 471 11.08 -27.84 9.05
C ALA A 471 9.58 -28.03 8.75
N ALA A 472 9.17 -27.78 7.50
CA ALA A 472 7.80 -27.98 7.06
C ALA A 472 7.38 -29.46 6.96
N GLY A 473 8.33 -30.40 6.99
CA GLY A 473 8.10 -31.83 6.78
C GLY A 473 7.83 -32.20 5.32
N ARG A 474 8.33 -31.39 4.37
CA ARG A 474 8.20 -31.64 2.92
C ARG A 474 9.24 -32.67 2.48
N TYR A 475 8.94 -33.42 1.41
CA TYR A 475 9.84 -34.40 0.81
C TYR A 475 10.35 -35.47 1.80
N ALA A 476 9.48 -35.96 2.70
CA ALA A 476 9.84 -36.85 3.80
C ALA A 476 10.67 -38.07 3.38
N ASP A 477 10.37 -38.68 2.23
CA ASP A 477 11.11 -39.85 1.72
C ASP A 477 12.55 -39.51 1.32
N ALA A 478 12.76 -38.37 0.65
CA ALA A 478 14.08 -37.94 0.19
C ALA A 478 14.94 -37.42 1.34
N LEU A 479 14.34 -36.65 2.24
CA LEU A 479 15.00 -35.95 3.35
C LEU A 479 14.97 -36.74 4.67
N ALA A 480 14.59 -38.02 4.61
CA ALA A 480 14.63 -38.93 5.74
C ALA A 480 16.06 -39.00 6.33
N GLY A 481 16.18 -38.86 7.65
CA GLY A 481 17.45 -38.92 8.37
C GLY A 481 18.09 -37.56 8.64
N ILE A 482 17.54 -36.46 8.11
CA ILE A 482 17.95 -35.11 8.48
C ILE A 482 17.13 -34.67 9.70
N ASP A 483 17.79 -34.50 10.84
CA ASP A 483 17.15 -34.01 12.06
C ASP A 483 16.77 -32.51 11.92
N PRO A 484 15.48 -32.15 12.01
CA PRO A 484 15.02 -30.76 11.84
C PRO A 484 15.58 -29.79 12.89
N VAL A 485 15.81 -30.24 14.11
CA VAL A 485 16.32 -29.43 15.21
C VAL A 485 17.80 -29.13 14.98
N VAL A 486 18.59 -30.17 14.67
CA VAL A 486 20.02 -30.02 14.34
C VAL A 486 20.22 -29.14 13.12
N LEU A 487 19.40 -29.33 12.07
CA LEU A 487 19.47 -28.49 10.88
C LEU A 487 19.12 -27.04 11.20
N THR A 488 18.15 -26.78 12.09
CA THR A 488 17.80 -25.42 12.52
C THR A 488 18.95 -24.74 13.25
N ILE A 489 19.62 -25.44 14.16
CA ILE A 489 20.82 -24.91 14.84
C ILE A 489 21.89 -24.55 13.80
N ARG A 490 22.18 -25.48 12.89
CA ARG A 490 23.19 -25.30 11.86
C ARG A 490 22.88 -24.13 10.93
N PHE A 491 21.62 -24.00 10.51
CA PHE A 491 21.15 -22.91 9.67
C PHE A 491 21.23 -21.56 10.40
N LEU A 492 20.84 -21.49 11.67
CA LEU A 492 20.97 -20.27 12.47
C LEU A 492 22.43 -19.84 12.65
N LEU A 493 23.36 -20.80 12.75
CA LEU A 493 24.79 -20.51 12.80
C LEU A 493 25.33 -20.03 11.45
N SER A 494 24.97 -20.68 10.34
CA SER A 494 25.43 -20.23 9.00
C SER A 494 24.84 -18.87 8.62
N ALA A 495 23.57 -18.64 8.94
CA ALA A 495 22.88 -17.39 8.63
C ALA A 495 23.47 -16.17 9.35
N ASP A 496 24.19 -16.35 10.47
CA ASP A 496 24.85 -15.25 11.18
C ASP A 496 25.84 -14.48 10.27
N HIS A 497 26.55 -15.21 9.40
CA HIS A 497 27.51 -14.62 8.47
C HIS A 497 26.82 -13.82 7.36
N LEU A 498 25.63 -14.24 6.91
CA LEU A 498 24.87 -13.59 5.83
C LEU A 498 24.44 -12.16 6.15
N GLY A 499 24.20 -11.84 7.42
CA GLY A 499 23.75 -10.51 7.83
C GLY A 499 24.78 -9.42 7.53
N ARG A 500 26.07 -9.77 7.49
CA ARG A 500 27.17 -8.86 7.14
C ARG A 500 27.28 -8.69 5.63
N ASP A 501 27.21 -9.78 4.89
CA ASP A 501 27.43 -9.80 3.43
C ASP A 501 26.25 -9.19 2.65
N ALA A 502 25.02 -9.27 3.19
CA ALA A 502 23.82 -8.72 2.56
C ALA A 502 23.77 -7.19 2.51
N ARG A 503 24.72 -6.44 3.08
CA ARG A 503 24.71 -4.97 2.95
C ARG A 503 24.94 -4.51 1.52
N ASP A 504 25.80 -5.22 0.79
CA ASP A 504 26.28 -4.79 -0.53
C ASP A 504 25.66 -5.59 -1.70
N ASP A 505 24.93 -6.67 -1.43
CA ASP A 505 24.31 -7.53 -2.45
C ASP A 505 22.77 -7.52 -2.38
N ARG A 506 22.10 -7.16 -3.49
CA ARG A 506 20.63 -7.11 -3.59
C ARG A 506 19.98 -8.49 -3.47
N SER A 507 20.58 -9.54 -4.05
CA SER A 507 20.05 -10.91 -4.01
C SER A 507 20.08 -11.46 -2.58
N LEU A 508 21.18 -11.23 -1.87
CA LEU A 508 21.32 -11.62 -0.47
C LEU A 508 20.34 -10.86 0.44
N ARG A 509 20.00 -9.60 0.15
CA ARG A 509 18.95 -8.86 0.89
C ARG A 509 17.58 -9.52 0.78
N ALA A 510 17.21 -9.99 -0.42
CA ALA A 510 15.95 -10.68 -0.63
C ALA A 510 15.91 -12.00 0.16
N VAL A 511 17.00 -12.77 0.12
CA VAL A 511 17.16 -14.00 0.92
C VAL A 511 17.06 -13.68 2.41
N VAL A 512 17.78 -12.67 2.92
CA VAL A 512 17.70 -12.25 4.33
C VAL A 512 16.28 -11.85 4.75
N ALA A 513 15.52 -11.18 3.88
CA ALA A 513 14.13 -10.86 4.14
C ALA A 513 13.26 -12.11 4.24
N ALA A 514 13.45 -13.08 3.33
CA ALA A 514 12.76 -14.37 3.37
C ALA A 514 13.10 -15.18 4.64
N ILE A 515 14.38 -15.20 5.04
CA ILE A 515 14.85 -15.83 6.28
C ILE A 515 14.16 -15.21 7.49
N ARG A 516 14.12 -13.88 7.60
CA ARG A 516 13.45 -13.18 8.70
C ARG A 516 11.96 -13.50 8.78
N SER A 517 11.29 -13.59 7.62
CA SER A 517 9.88 -13.96 7.54
C SER A 517 9.65 -15.40 8.02
N ALA A 518 10.48 -16.34 7.56
CA ALA A 518 10.35 -17.74 7.91
C ALA A 518 10.76 -18.06 9.36
N LEU A 519 11.67 -17.28 9.93
CA LEU A 519 12.05 -17.36 11.34
C LEU A 519 11.06 -16.66 12.29
N ASP A 520 9.98 -16.06 11.78
CA ASP A 520 8.95 -15.45 12.60
C ASP A 520 7.99 -16.50 13.19
N PRO A 521 7.95 -16.68 14.52
CA PRO A 521 7.07 -17.67 15.16
C PRO A 521 5.58 -17.47 14.90
N ARG A 522 5.16 -16.26 14.54
CA ARG A 522 3.74 -15.94 14.23
C ARG A 522 3.36 -16.40 12.83
N ALA A 523 4.32 -16.38 11.91
CA ALA A 523 4.09 -16.69 10.50
C ALA A 523 4.38 -18.17 10.19
N ASN A 524 5.26 -18.82 10.96
CA ASN A 524 5.73 -20.16 10.65
C ASN A 524 5.45 -21.19 11.77
N PRO A 525 4.34 -21.94 11.71
CA PRO A 525 4.04 -22.98 12.69
C PRO A 525 5.00 -24.18 12.61
N ALA A 526 5.72 -24.36 11.50
CA ALA A 526 6.69 -25.43 11.35
C ALA A 526 7.90 -25.21 12.26
N LEU A 527 8.38 -23.96 12.37
CA LEU A 527 9.43 -23.57 13.31
C LEU A 527 9.04 -23.86 14.77
N ASN A 528 7.80 -23.56 15.15
CA ASN A 528 7.32 -23.81 16.51
C ASN A 528 7.40 -25.30 16.86
N ARG A 529 6.99 -26.19 15.94
CA ARG A 529 7.10 -27.65 16.14
C ARG A 529 8.55 -28.12 16.28
N VAL A 530 9.48 -27.54 15.52
CA VAL A 530 10.91 -27.88 15.63
C VAL A 530 11.46 -27.46 17.00
N LEU A 531 11.10 -26.26 17.47
CA LEU A 531 11.56 -25.76 18.76
C LEU A 531 10.98 -26.53 19.95
N GLU A 532 9.71 -26.95 19.85
CA GLU A 532 9.05 -27.80 20.84
C GLU A 532 9.65 -29.21 20.92
N ALA A 533 10.20 -29.73 19.81
CA ALA A 533 10.83 -31.04 19.75
C ALA A 533 12.30 -31.08 20.21
N ALA A 534 12.92 -29.91 20.42
CA ALA A 534 14.32 -29.81 20.82
C ALA A 534 14.56 -30.35 22.25
N ASP A 535 15.64 -31.08 22.46
CA ASP A 535 16.11 -31.46 23.80
C ASP A 535 16.82 -30.31 24.53
N ASP A 536 17.16 -30.50 25.80
CA ASP A 536 17.81 -29.50 26.65
C ASP A 536 19.19 -29.02 26.12
N ALA A 537 19.91 -29.85 25.38
CA ALA A 537 21.19 -29.44 24.80
C ALA A 537 20.94 -28.58 23.55
N GLN A 538 20.04 -29.04 22.68
CA GLN A 538 19.63 -28.37 21.47
C GLN A 538 18.97 -27.02 21.76
N ALA A 539 18.08 -26.94 22.77
CA ALA A 539 17.42 -25.69 23.17
C ALA A 539 18.42 -24.62 23.63
N ARG A 540 19.49 -25.02 24.35
CA ARG A 540 20.59 -24.12 24.72
C ARG A 540 21.37 -23.64 23.50
N ASP A 541 21.66 -24.52 22.55
CA ASP A 541 22.39 -24.16 21.32
C ASP A 541 21.56 -23.23 20.43
N ILE A 542 20.26 -23.48 20.30
CA ILE A 542 19.32 -22.59 19.62
C ILE A 542 19.30 -21.22 20.28
N ARG A 543 19.18 -21.17 21.62
CA ARG A 543 19.23 -19.90 22.35
C ARG A 543 20.54 -19.15 22.05
N ALA A 544 21.68 -19.82 22.13
CA ALA A 544 22.98 -19.20 21.86
C ALA A 544 23.08 -18.67 20.42
N ALA A 545 22.58 -19.44 19.44
CA ALA A 545 22.55 -19.03 18.05
C ALA A 545 21.62 -17.82 17.83
N VAL A 546 20.40 -17.83 18.38
CA VAL A 546 19.44 -16.72 18.28
C VAL A 546 19.97 -15.46 18.97
N ASP A 547 20.68 -15.56 20.10
CA ASP A 547 21.14 -14.38 20.85
C ASP A 547 22.14 -13.53 20.06
N ARG A 548 23.02 -14.18 19.30
CA ARG A 548 24.14 -13.53 18.61
C ARG A 548 23.92 -13.31 17.12
N ASN A 549 22.85 -13.87 16.54
CA ASN A 549 22.64 -13.86 15.10
C ASN A 549 22.41 -12.43 14.55
N ALA A 550 23.24 -12.02 13.60
CA ALA A 550 23.22 -10.69 12.96
C ALA A 550 22.08 -10.48 11.96
N VAL A 551 21.49 -11.55 11.42
CA VAL A 551 20.33 -11.46 10.51
C VAL A 551 19.07 -11.05 11.26
N LEU A 552 18.93 -11.38 12.55
CA LEU A 552 17.71 -11.10 13.32
C LEU A 552 17.59 -9.62 13.72
N THR A 553 16.40 -9.05 13.53
CA THR A 553 16.04 -7.76 14.15
C THR A 553 15.76 -7.94 15.64
N ASP A 554 15.89 -6.89 16.45
CA ASP A 554 15.65 -6.98 17.91
C ASP A 554 14.24 -7.49 18.24
N ALA A 555 13.24 -7.05 17.47
CA ALA A 555 11.86 -7.51 17.62
C ALA A 555 11.69 -9.00 17.27
N LEU A 556 12.41 -9.51 16.26
CA LEU A 556 12.37 -10.93 15.90
C LEU A 556 13.14 -11.77 16.92
N ARG A 557 14.33 -11.31 17.35
CA ARG A 557 15.15 -11.93 18.39
C ARG A 557 14.36 -12.10 19.68
N SER A 558 13.70 -11.03 20.14
CA SER A 558 12.88 -11.04 21.35
C SER A 558 11.76 -12.09 21.27
N ARG A 559 11.04 -12.16 20.15
CA ARG A 559 9.97 -13.15 19.95
C ARG A 559 10.46 -14.59 19.92
N LEU A 560 11.61 -14.85 19.30
CA LEU A 560 12.24 -16.16 19.32
C LEU A 560 12.70 -16.53 20.73
N MET A 561 13.32 -15.60 21.46
CA MET A 561 13.72 -15.81 22.86
C MET A 561 12.53 -16.10 23.76
N ASP A 562 11.41 -15.38 23.58
CA ASP A 562 10.18 -15.64 24.32
C ASP A 562 9.58 -17.01 24.00
N LEU A 563 9.68 -17.45 22.74
CA LEU A 563 9.26 -18.80 22.35
C LEU A 563 10.11 -19.87 23.04
N VAL A 564 11.45 -19.76 22.97
CA VAL A 564 12.37 -20.70 23.64
C VAL A 564 12.12 -20.67 25.16
N ARG A 565 11.86 -19.50 25.75
CA ARG A 565 11.52 -19.38 27.19
C ARG A 565 10.22 -20.06 27.55
N ARG A 566 9.22 -20.02 26.68
CA ARG A 566 7.93 -20.66 26.89
C ARG A 566 8.01 -22.18 26.76
N THR A 567 8.78 -22.67 25.79
CA THR A 567 8.90 -24.12 25.53
C THR A 567 9.90 -24.80 26.47
N HIS A 568 10.98 -24.10 26.84
CA HIS A 568 12.11 -24.62 27.63
C HIS A 568 12.47 -23.67 28.79
N PRO A 569 11.56 -23.46 29.76
CA PRO A 569 11.71 -22.46 30.83
C PRO A 569 12.88 -22.72 31.78
N GLU A 570 13.28 -23.98 31.99
CA GLU A 570 14.39 -24.41 32.84
C GLU A 570 15.75 -23.81 32.43
N HIS A 571 15.92 -23.45 31.16
CA HIS A 571 17.14 -22.76 30.68
C HIS A 571 17.15 -21.25 30.93
N PHE A 572 16.03 -20.67 31.37
CA PHE A 572 15.89 -19.26 31.74
C PHE A 572 15.76 -19.05 33.25
N ALA A 573 15.78 -20.13 34.05
CA ALA A 573 15.88 -20.02 35.50
C ALA A 573 17.22 -19.36 35.85
N ALA A 574 17.17 -18.15 36.40
CA ALA A 574 18.35 -17.44 36.85
C ALA A 574 19.07 -18.28 37.92
N ARG A 575 20.40 -18.37 37.82
CA ARG A 575 21.26 -18.89 38.89
C ARG A 575 20.95 -18.06 40.14
N THR A 576 20.38 -18.65 41.18
CA THR A 576 20.14 -17.97 42.45
C THR A 576 21.49 -17.59 43.03
N VAL A 577 21.86 -16.31 42.96
CA VAL A 577 23.07 -15.79 43.59
C VAL A 577 22.75 -15.60 45.06
N GLU A 578 23.47 -16.30 45.92
CA GLU A 578 23.21 -16.27 47.36
C GLU A 578 23.41 -14.85 47.92
N PRO A 579 22.66 -14.43 48.97
CA PRO A 579 22.72 -13.07 49.49
C PRO A 579 24.13 -12.56 49.85
N TRP A 580 25.01 -13.46 50.31
CA TRP A 580 26.39 -13.10 50.67
C TRP A 580 27.33 -12.91 49.47
N GLU A 581 26.95 -13.37 48.26
CA GLU A 581 27.70 -13.24 47.00
C GLU A 581 27.32 -11.98 46.18
N GLN A 582 26.30 -11.22 46.60
CA GLN A 582 25.81 -10.02 45.89
C GLN A 582 26.59 -8.75 46.28
N ASP A 583 27.77 -8.52 45.69
CA ASP A 583 28.67 -7.42 46.10
C ASP A 583 28.03 -6.01 46.13
N ASP A 584 27.01 -5.77 45.32
CA ASP A 584 26.28 -4.50 45.18
C ASP A 584 25.14 -4.28 46.19
N VAL A 585 24.91 -5.24 47.10
CA VAL A 585 23.83 -5.19 48.10
C VAL A 585 24.39 -5.32 49.52
N ILE A 586 23.96 -4.40 50.41
CA ILE A 586 24.28 -4.43 51.83
C ILE A 586 23.06 -4.94 52.60
N TYR A 587 23.10 -6.17 53.10
CA TYR A 587 22.03 -6.68 53.95
C TYR A 587 22.19 -6.20 55.39
N THR A 588 21.16 -5.62 56.00
CA THR A 588 21.22 -5.06 57.36
C THR A 588 19.90 -5.20 58.11
N SER A 589 19.92 -5.12 59.45
CA SER A 589 18.69 -5.01 60.23
C SER A 589 18.01 -3.64 60.06
N GLU A 590 16.69 -3.58 60.23
CA GLU A 590 15.93 -2.33 60.19
C GLU A 590 16.43 -1.31 61.24
N ARG A 591 16.84 -1.79 62.42
CA ARG A 591 17.39 -0.97 63.50
C ARG A 591 18.71 -0.30 63.08
N ALA A 592 19.60 -1.02 62.43
CA ALA A 592 20.88 -0.48 62.01
C ALA A 592 20.75 0.47 60.81
N LEU A 593 19.86 0.17 59.86
CA LEU A 593 19.55 1.08 58.76
C LEU A 593 19.03 2.43 59.28
N ARG A 594 18.03 2.42 60.17
CA ARG A 594 17.50 3.65 60.80
C ARG A 594 18.58 4.46 61.50
N LYS A 595 19.50 3.78 62.21
CA LYS A 595 20.62 4.46 62.86
C LYS A 595 21.54 5.14 61.85
N GLN A 596 21.79 4.54 60.68
CA GLN A 596 22.57 5.19 59.62
C GLN A 596 21.81 6.37 58.99
N GLU A 597 20.51 6.25 58.78
CA GLU A 597 19.67 7.35 58.30
C GLU A 597 19.65 8.53 59.28
N GLU A 598 19.57 8.27 60.59
CA GLU A 598 19.71 9.29 61.64
C GLU A 598 21.08 9.96 61.63
N VAL A 599 22.15 9.18 61.51
CA VAL A 599 23.54 9.69 61.42
C VAL A 599 23.72 10.55 60.17
N TYR A 600 23.17 10.12 59.03
CA TYR A 600 23.16 10.91 57.80
C TYR A 600 22.39 12.22 57.98
N GLY A 601 21.19 12.14 58.57
CA GLY A 601 20.35 13.29 58.88
C GLY A 601 21.04 14.31 59.79
N GLU A 602 21.69 13.88 60.86
CA GLU A 602 22.47 14.74 61.77
C GLU A 602 23.66 15.38 61.04
N LEU A 603 24.33 14.62 60.17
CA LEU A 603 25.49 15.10 59.43
C LEU A 603 25.11 16.22 58.45
N VAL A 604 24.03 16.03 57.68
CA VAL A 604 23.56 17.02 56.70
C VAL A 604 22.90 18.22 57.38
N THR A 605 22.00 17.99 58.33
CA THR A 605 21.18 19.07 58.90
C THR A 605 21.86 19.83 60.04
N THR A 606 22.74 19.19 60.80
CA THR A 606 23.42 19.86 61.94
C THR A 606 24.88 20.17 61.61
N LYS A 607 25.68 19.15 61.29
CA LYS A 607 27.15 19.31 61.21
C LYS A 607 27.59 20.12 59.99
N MET A 608 27.04 19.82 58.82
CA MET A 608 27.37 20.56 57.60
C MET A 608 26.85 22.00 57.64
N MET A 609 25.67 22.25 58.22
CA MET A 609 25.17 23.62 58.41
C MET A 609 26.04 24.42 59.40
N ALA A 610 26.43 23.81 60.53
CA ALA A 610 27.34 24.44 61.48
C ALA A 610 28.72 24.70 60.84
N ASN A 611 29.23 23.79 60.02
CA ASN A 611 30.47 24.00 59.29
C ASN A 611 30.35 25.13 58.24
N ALA A 612 29.22 25.25 57.55
CA ALA A 612 28.97 26.35 56.63
C ALA A 612 28.93 27.72 57.35
N GLN A 613 28.37 27.77 58.55
CA GLN A 613 28.43 28.96 59.41
C GLN A 613 29.87 29.28 59.84
N ALA A 614 30.63 28.26 60.27
CA ALA A 614 32.04 28.42 60.64
C ALA A 614 32.91 28.93 59.48
N ILE A 615 32.67 28.48 58.24
CA ILE A 615 33.32 29.01 57.04
C ILE A 615 32.96 30.49 56.84
N GLY A 616 31.68 30.85 56.99
CA GLY A 616 31.21 32.24 56.86
C GLY A 616 31.81 33.17 57.90
N ASP A 617 31.89 32.72 59.16
CA ASP A 617 32.48 33.46 60.27
C ASP A 617 33.99 33.63 60.08
N ALA A 618 34.70 32.55 59.73
CA ALA A 618 36.14 32.60 59.43
C ALA A 618 36.44 33.50 58.21
N ALA A 619 35.54 33.55 57.22
CA ALA A 619 35.69 34.40 56.04
C ALA A 619 35.52 35.90 56.35
N ALA A 620 34.79 36.26 57.42
CA ALA A 620 34.60 37.64 57.84
C ALA A 620 35.83 38.26 58.53
N HIS A 621 36.82 37.45 58.92
CA HIS A 621 38.00 37.86 59.69
C HIS A 621 39.16 38.47 58.88
N GLY A 622 38.97 38.76 57.59
CA GLY A 622 39.95 39.47 56.77
C GLY A 622 40.77 38.54 55.87
N ASP A 623 42.10 38.64 55.89
CA ASP A 623 42.97 37.95 54.93
C ASP A 623 42.81 36.42 54.96
N LEU A 624 42.10 35.89 53.96
CA LEU A 624 41.74 34.48 53.84
C LEU A 624 42.95 33.57 53.60
N SER A 625 44.06 34.13 53.10
CA SER A 625 45.23 33.35 52.71
C SER A 625 46.12 32.93 53.88
N GLU A 626 46.00 33.60 55.03
CA GLU A 626 46.72 33.26 56.27
C GLU A 626 45.80 32.73 57.38
N ASN A 627 44.48 32.62 57.13
CA ASN A 627 43.52 32.18 58.13
C ASN A 627 43.49 30.66 58.29
N ALA A 628 44.16 30.15 59.33
CA ALA A 628 44.18 28.74 59.69
C ALA A 628 42.78 28.18 60.02
N GLU A 629 41.88 28.98 60.59
CA GLU A 629 40.51 28.56 60.92
C GLU A 629 39.67 28.36 59.64
N PHE A 630 39.86 29.21 58.63
CA PHE A 630 39.20 29.07 57.33
C PHE A 630 39.65 27.80 56.59
N THR A 631 40.97 27.53 56.61
CA THR A 631 41.54 26.31 55.99
C THR A 631 41.02 25.05 56.69
N ALA A 632 41.01 25.02 58.02
CA ALA A 632 40.48 23.89 58.79
C ALA A 632 38.98 23.66 58.56
N ALA A 633 38.19 24.72 58.41
CA ALA A 633 36.75 24.61 58.13
C ALA A 633 36.46 24.08 56.71
N LEU A 634 37.32 24.39 55.73
CA LEU A 634 37.22 23.85 54.37
C LEU A 634 37.60 22.36 54.32
N GLU A 635 38.66 21.96 55.03
CA GLU A 635 39.03 20.53 55.19
C GLU A 635 37.91 19.74 55.89
N GLU A 636 37.30 20.32 56.92
CA GLU A 636 36.14 19.71 57.59
C GLU A 636 34.92 19.64 56.67
N GLN A 637 34.70 20.62 55.79
CA GLN A 637 33.64 20.58 54.78
C GLN A 637 33.81 19.39 53.84
N GLN A 638 35.03 19.20 53.33
CA GLN A 638 35.36 18.10 52.45
C GLN A 638 35.15 16.77 53.17
N ARG A 639 35.68 16.62 54.40
CA ARG A 639 35.53 15.41 55.21
C ARG A 639 34.07 15.07 55.50
N LEU A 640 33.24 16.06 55.82
CA LEU A 640 31.80 15.87 56.04
C LEU A 640 31.08 15.48 54.75
N SER A 641 31.40 16.11 53.63
CA SER A 641 30.78 15.84 52.33
C SER A 641 31.10 14.42 51.82
N GLU A 642 32.38 14.02 51.86
CA GLU A 642 32.81 12.66 51.50
C GLU A 642 32.13 11.61 52.38
N ARG A 643 31.98 11.90 53.68
CA ARG A 643 31.25 11.02 54.60
C ARG A 643 29.76 10.94 54.28
N ALA A 644 29.13 12.05 53.91
CA ALA A 644 27.72 12.11 53.53
C ALA A 644 27.46 11.26 52.28
N GLU A 645 28.26 11.47 51.23
CA GLU A 645 28.13 10.78 49.95
C GLU A 645 28.31 9.27 50.10
N ARG A 646 29.34 8.83 50.83
CA ARG A 646 29.55 7.41 51.11
C ARG A 646 28.37 6.81 51.88
N LEU A 647 27.90 7.48 52.93
CA LEU A 647 26.80 6.99 53.74
C LEU A 647 25.49 6.93 52.94
N GLN A 648 25.24 7.90 52.07
CA GLN A 648 24.09 7.91 51.17
C GLN A 648 24.16 6.76 50.16
N ALA A 649 25.33 6.50 49.57
CA ALA A 649 25.54 5.39 48.65
C ALA A 649 25.32 4.04 49.33
N ASP A 650 25.86 3.85 50.54
CA ASP A 650 25.69 2.62 51.30
C ASP A 650 24.21 2.42 51.72
N ILE A 651 23.51 3.48 52.13
CA ILE A 651 22.05 3.45 52.42
C ILE A 651 21.24 3.06 51.18
N ALA A 652 21.58 3.58 50.01
CA ALA A 652 20.89 3.25 48.76
C ALA A 652 21.04 1.78 48.35
N GLN A 653 22.16 1.14 48.73
CA GLN A 653 22.43 -0.28 48.49
C GLN A 653 21.88 -1.19 49.60
N ALA A 654 21.39 -0.60 50.69
CA ALA A 654 20.95 -1.37 51.85
C ALA A 654 19.61 -2.09 51.60
N ARG A 655 19.55 -3.37 51.97
CA ARG A 655 18.33 -4.18 52.00
C ARG A 655 18.09 -4.72 53.39
N ILE A 656 16.85 -4.59 53.87
CA ILE A 656 16.44 -5.09 55.17
C ILE A 656 16.43 -6.61 55.15
N ILE A 657 17.09 -7.24 56.13
CA ILE A 657 17.02 -8.67 56.34
C ILE A 657 15.63 -9.02 56.87
N SER A 658 14.90 -9.89 56.19
CA SER A 658 13.58 -10.35 56.61
C SER A 658 13.66 -11.65 57.41
N PRO A 659 12.71 -11.90 58.34
CA PRO A 659 12.67 -13.14 59.10
C PRO A 659 12.63 -14.40 58.22
N SER A 660 11.99 -14.34 57.05
CA SER A 660 11.95 -15.45 56.08
C SER A 660 13.30 -15.71 55.42
N MET A 661 14.14 -14.69 55.22
CA MET A 661 15.51 -14.87 54.74
C MET A 661 16.40 -15.49 55.83
N ALA A 662 16.19 -15.10 57.10
CA ALA A 662 16.99 -15.57 58.22
C ALA A 662 16.61 -16.99 58.73
N ALA A 663 15.38 -17.42 58.49
CA ALA A 663 14.82 -18.70 58.95
C ALA A 663 15.03 -19.87 57.96
N GLY A 664 16.24 -20.00 57.42
CA GLY A 664 16.62 -21.07 56.49
C GLY A 664 17.00 -22.40 57.18
N ALA A 665 16.97 -23.49 56.41
CA ALA A 665 17.48 -24.81 56.85
C ALA A 665 19.02 -24.86 56.93
N THR A 666 19.69 -23.92 56.24
CA THR A 666 21.13 -23.70 56.25
C THR A 666 21.44 -22.31 56.77
N VAL A 667 22.66 -22.11 57.26
CA VAL A 667 23.13 -20.79 57.70
C VAL A 667 23.16 -19.82 56.53
N THR A 668 22.54 -18.65 56.71
CA THR A 668 22.42 -17.58 55.73
C THR A 668 22.52 -16.22 56.43
N VAL A 669 22.41 -15.13 55.66
CA VAL A 669 22.37 -13.78 56.20
C VAL A 669 21.15 -13.62 57.11
N GLY A 670 21.37 -13.17 58.35
CA GLY A 670 20.35 -13.08 59.38
C GLY A 670 20.28 -14.27 60.34
N SER A 671 21.01 -15.35 60.07
CA SER A 671 20.97 -16.54 60.92
C SER A 671 21.71 -16.33 62.24
N LYS A 672 21.13 -16.89 63.30
CA LYS A 672 21.73 -17.10 64.62
C LYS A 672 22.02 -18.58 64.79
N VAL A 673 23.28 -18.90 64.97
CA VAL A 673 23.82 -20.26 64.97
C VAL A 673 24.35 -20.59 66.36
N ARG A 674 23.84 -21.67 66.95
CA ARG A 674 24.47 -22.30 68.11
C ARG A 674 25.43 -23.36 67.61
N ALA A 675 26.71 -23.24 67.93
CA ALA A 675 27.73 -24.17 67.46
C ALA A 675 28.63 -24.63 68.60
N ARG A 676 29.01 -25.91 68.61
CA ARG A 676 29.90 -26.50 69.61
C ARG A 676 31.32 -26.54 69.08
N ASP A 677 32.26 -25.97 69.81
CA ASP A 677 33.68 -26.09 69.51
C ASP A 677 34.11 -27.56 69.64
N ALA A 678 34.69 -28.10 68.58
CA ALA A 678 35.00 -29.53 68.46
C ALA A 678 36.16 -29.99 69.37
N GLU A 679 37.01 -29.07 69.84
CA GLU A 679 38.17 -29.40 70.69
C GLU A 679 37.85 -29.25 72.18
N THR A 680 37.10 -28.20 72.53
CA THR A 680 36.80 -27.84 73.93
C THR A 680 35.41 -28.29 74.38
N GLY A 681 34.52 -28.61 73.44
CA GLY A 681 33.12 -28.95 73.71
C GLY A 681 32.26 -27.77 74.16
N ALA A 682 32.81 -26.54 74.19
CA ALA A 682 32.09 -25.35 74.59
C ALA A 682 31.05 -24.95 73.51
N GLU A 683 29.84 -24.58 73.94
CA GLU A 683 28.83 -24.05 73.04
C GLU A 683 28.93 -22.53 72.91
N GLU A 684 29.00 -22.05 71.67
CA GLU A 684 29.11 -20.64 71.33
C GLU A 684 27.94 -20.23 70.42
N MET A 685 27.51 -18.98 70.57
CA MET A 685 26.47 -18.38 69.73
C MET A 685 27.13 -17.44 68.72
N PHE A 686 26.75 -17.55 67.45
CA PHE A 686 27.19 -16.66 66.37
C PHE A 686 25.95 -16.10 65.67
N THR A 687 25.92 -14.79 65.40
CA THR A 687 24.86 -14.18 64.60
C THR A 687 25.48 -13.49 63.40
N PHE A 688 24.99 -13.74 62.19
CA PHE A 688 25.55 -13.17 60.97
C PHE A 688 24.64 -12.08 60.40
N LEU A 689 25.03 -10.82 60.56
CA LEU A 689 24.25 -9.64 60.12
C LEU A 689 25.12 -8.69 59.29
N GLY A 690 24.52 -7.56 58.91
CA GLY A 690 25.17 -6.52 58.10
C GLY A 690 26.39 -5.88 58.74
N PRO A 691 27.19 -5.15 57.95
CA PRO A 691 28.37 -4.45 58.45
C PRO A 691 28.01 -3.46 59.58
N TRP A 692 26.83 -2.84 59.52
CA TRP A 692 26.34 -1.88 60.51
C TRP A 692 25.77 -2.52 61.80
N ASP A 693 25.50 -3.82 61.77
CA ASP A 693 24.96 -4.58 62.91
C ASP A 693 26.06 -5.24 63.75
N THR A 694 27.31 -5.22 63.28
CA THR A 694 28.44 -5.93 63.87
C THR A 694 28.67 -5.50 65.33
N ASP A 695 28.70 -6.48 66.22
CA ASP A 695 28.98 -6.32 67.65
C ASP A 695 29.70 -7.59 68.15
N ILE A 696 31.03 -7.51 68.22
CA ILE A 696 31.90 -8.64 68.55
C ILE A 696 31.65 -9.12 69.98
N GLU A 697 31.35 -8.21 70.92
CA GLU A 697 31.06 -8.55 72.31
C GLU A 697 29.78 -9.39 72.41
N ARG A 698 28.78 -9.08 71.57
CA ARG A 698 27.53 -9.84 71.45
C ARG A 698 27.59 -11.00 70.45
N ARG A 699 28.77 -11.30 69.91
CA ARG A 699 29.00 -12.33 68.88
C ARG A 699 28.17 -12.14 67.60
N ILE A 700 27.93 -10.88 67.21
CA ILE A 700 27.31 -10.51 65.94
C ILE A 700 28.42 -10.16 64.95
N PHE A 701 28.53 -10.96 63.88
CA PHE A 701 29.58 -10.85 62.87
C PHE A 701 29.01 -10.40 61.54
N TYR A 702 29.82 -9.66 60.78
CA TYR A 702 29.52 -9.33 59.39
C TYR A 702 29.43 -10.61 58.54
N TYR A 703 28.34 -10.79 57.79
CA TYR A 703 28.09 -12.02 57.02
C TYR A 703 29.14 -12.32 55.93
N ARG A 704 29.89 -11.32 55.44
CA ARG A 704 31.03 -11.52 54.51
C ARG A 704 32.38 -11.63 55.21
N ALA A 705 32.44 -11.64 56.54
CA ALA A 705 33.68 -11.90 57.24
C ALA A 705 34.16 -13.34 56.94
N PRO A 706 35.48 -13.58 56.83
CA PRO A 706 36.02 -14.92 56.57
C PRO A 706 35.50 -16.01 57.52
N LEU A 707 35.28 -15.66 58.79
CA LEU A 707 34.66 -16.55 59.77
C LEU A 707 33.20 -16.87 59.40
N ALA A 708 32.39 -15.87 59.07
CA ALA A 708 30.99 -16.05 58.71
C ALA A 708 30.82 -16.89 57.44
N LEU A 709 31.66 -16.66 56.43
CA LEU A 709 31.68 -17.44 55.19
C LEU A 709 31.98 -18.93 55.43
N ALA A 710 32.75 -19.28 56.46
CA ALA A 710 32.97 -20.68 56.83
C ALA A 710 31.70 -21.37 57.36
N PHE A 711 30.72 -20.62 57.84
CA PHE A 711 29.42 -21.12 58.28
C PHE A 711 28.35 -21.06 57.19
N MET A 712 28.44 -20.17 56.19
CA MET A 712 27.41 -20.01 55.15
C MET A 712 27.12 -21.33 54.42
N SER A 713 25.85 -21.55 54.09
CA SER A 713 25.31 -22.77 53.45
C SER A 713 25.44 -24.06 54.27
N LYS A 714 25.98 -24.02 55.50
CA LYS A 714 26.06 -25.21 56.35
C LYS A 714 24.74 -25.51 57.05
N ALA A 715 24.42 -26.79 57.19
CA ALA A 715 23.21 -27.27 57.88
C ALA A 715 23.48 -27.69 59.33
N VAL A 716 22.42 -27.91 60.11
CA VAL A 716 22.52 -28.53 61.43
C VAL A 716 23.18 -29.92 61.31
N GLY A 717 24.18 -30.18 62.13
CA GLY A 717 25.01 -31.39 62.11
C GLY A 717 26.27 -31.27 61.23
N GLU A 718 26.44 -30.20 60.47
CA GLU A 718 27.66 -29.96 59.71
C GLU A 718 28.71 -29.17 60.51
N THR A 719 29.98 -29.28 60.11
CA THR A 719 31.10 -28.62 60.78
C THR A 719 31.61 -27.44 59.96
N ALA A 720 31.62 -26.25 60.56
CA ALA A 720 32.30 -25.06 60.04
C ALA A 720 33.76 -25.06 60.52
N VAL A 721 34.71 -24.76 59.63
CA VAL A 721 36.14 -24.76 59.94
C VAL A 721 36.75 -23.43 59.53
N PHE A 722 37.48 -22.79 60.45
CA PHE A 722 38.13 -21.51 60.21
C PHE A 722 39.56 -21.51 60.78
N GLY A 723 40.49 -20.83 60.08
CA GLY A 723 41.90 -20.75 60.45
C GLY A 723 42.79 -21.78 59.75
N GLU A 724 44.11 -21.60 59.89
CA GLU A 724 45.14 -22.43 59.27
C GLU A 724 46.16 -22.95 60.30
N GLY A 725 46.78 -24.10 60.02
CA GLY A 725 47.82 -24.71 60.85
C GLY A 725 47.37 -25.00 62.28
N GLU A 726 48.20 -24.66 63.27
CA GLU A 726 47.94 -24.87 64.71
C GLU A 726 46.82 -23.98 65.29
N LYS A 727 46.28 -23.02 64.52
CA LYS A 727 45.17 -22.13 64.94
C LYS A 727 43.83 -22.48 64.28
N ARG A 728 43.73 -23.67 63.68
CA ARG A 728 42.50 -24.17 63.06
C ARG A 728 41.48 -24.48 64.15
N ARG A 729 40.27 -23.93 64.02
CA ARG A 729 39.14 -24.23 64.89
C ARG A 729 37.98 -24.78 64.08
N ALA A 730 37.25 -25.71 64.69
CA ALA A 730 36.11 -26.38 64.07
C ALA A 730 34.90 -26.28 65.01
N TRP A 731 33.74 -25.93 64.44
CA TRP A 731 32.49 -25.84 65.17
C TRP A 731 31.43 -26.72 64.51
N GLU A 732 30.83 -27.61 65.28
CA GLU A 732 29.67 -28.39 64.87
C GLU A 732 28.39 -27.56 65.08
N ILE A 733 27.57 -27.42 64.05
CA ILE A 733 26.33 -26.63 64.10
C ILE A 733 25.23 -27.43 64.79
N ILE A 734 24.75 -26.93 65.93
CA ILE A 734 23.74 -27.58 66.76
C ILE A 734 22.34 -27.07 66.42
N GLU A 735 22.22 -25.76 66.18
CA GLU A 735 20.93 -25.12 65.91
C GLU A 735 21.14 -23.89 65.01
N ILE A 736 20.19 -23.69 64.10
CA ILE A 736 20.06 -22.50 63.26
C ILE A 736 18.70 -21.88 63.55
N ALA A 737 18.68 -20.61 63.97
CA ALA A 737 17.49 -19.85 64.27
C ALA A 737 17.53 -18.47 63.59
N CYS A 738 16.41 -17.77 63.57
CA CYS A 738 16.36 -16.37 63.15
C CYS A 738 17.10 -15.48 64.16
N GLY A 739 18.05 -14.66 63.69
CA GLY A 739 18.89 -13.79 64.51
C GLY A 739 18.47 -12.32 64.60
N LEU A 740 17.32 -11.99 64.00
CA LEU A 740 16.72 -10.64 63.98
C LEU A 740 15.89 -10.34 65.23
#